data_AF-A0A2V6UVE8-F1
#
_entry.id   AF-A0A2V6UVE8-F1
#
_cell.length_a   1.000
_cell.length_b   1.000
_cell.length_c   1.000
_cell.angle_alpha   90.00
_cell.angle_beta   90.00
_cell.angle_gamma   90.00
#
_symmetry.space_group_name_H-M   'P 1'
#
loop_
_entity.id
_entity.type
_entity.pdbx_description
1 polymer ?
#
loop_
_entity_poly.entity_id
_entity_poly.type
_entity_poly.pdbx_seq_one_letter_code
_entity_poly.pdbx_strand_id
1 'polypeptide(L)'
;MSRSERPPGSREEDAWLSDQQLARCAPAETEPFQSPVPTRMVSNGEYMPHPQTQQQKHVELRIKELADTASKKLGISRRKFLAGSGGMAAAFLAMNEVFGKRFFNVSPIEMFEEAAAAENAPPKNLFVFDDQTHIVRSSSNGAQGLRALAQGPGAASTAAGFTPVTVPPFGNPNNGRGGNPAGVDQLGGTWTPWNPAHLLRSEFDVGLLHADFPPNPGPPTTVLGEFHLGQYINRMYLEAQTSVSIISNANLGLFNPGGGAPPGNHNVAESLQAEILTGWQTAQCRDFINQLAGSTRALAHGQLYVGIGNLADPLFGDYTQWQIENMQPDSWKGYNIASAAKLDTNPNSLMVRWRLDDEAVAYPIYQVIVNNKEQLKKHPGFFNICIHKGLSANGTQPGGANNTPLFGNPDDMVKAATDWPQLNFIIYHACIRPGFWMLQALQDIENLSGSMPPTTMTDSHGHTVPNIRWSTQLAQIAAGKYVVGAEPSSTSPSSTRRLPNVYAELGTTMASMIVTFPTVWAHLIGQLLYYMGENNIVFGSDSMWYGGPQWQIEALWRSQIPEDIADRWHYPPLSEGAKRKILGLNSARLYGLPVAASKYGDGNLASYPTAPELQSGGRLDTLLRGVGYPTPVVSANLIPDDRFSKLKRWAEESGRGRSNARHGWIRTRV
;
A
#
# COMPACT_ATOMS: atom_id res chain seq x y z
N MET A 1 -37.82 20.14 -35.83
CA MET A 1 -37.31 21.34 -35.13
C MET A 1 -35.81 21.34 -35.32
N SER A 2 -35.20 22.50 -35.58
CA SER A 2 -33.79 22.61 -35.98
C SER A 2 -32.82 22.17 -34.89
N ARG A 3 -31.68 21.60 -35.29
CA ARG A 3 -30.50 21.58 -34.41
C ARG A 3 -30.06 23.04 -34.21
N SER A 4 -29.78 23.42 -32.97
CA SER A 4 -29.07 24.65 -32.67
C SER A 4 -27.65 24.51 -33.22
N GLU A 5 -27.27 25.30 -34.22
CA GLU A 5 -25.87 25.35 -34.67
C GLU A 5 -25.05 26.05 -33.59
N ARG A 6 -24.19 25.28 -32.92
CA ARG A 6 -23.26 25.79 -31.91
C ARG A 6 -22.06 26.43 -32.64
N PRO A 7 -21.56 27.62 -32.23
CA PRO A 7 -20.50 28.28 -32.98
C PRO A 7 -19.20 27.47 -32.99
N PRO A 8 -18.50 27.33 -34.13
CA PRO A 8 -17.23 26.60 -34.20
C PRO A 8 -16.15 27.21 -33.30
N GLY A 9 -15.48 26.37 -32.51
CA GLY A 9 -14.51 26.78 -31.48
C GLY A 9 -15.14 27.45 -30.26
N SER A 10 -16.47 27.42 -30.12
CA SER A 10 -17.13 27.78 -28.86
C SER A 10 -17.17 26.61 -27.91
N ARG A 11 -17.25 26.92 -26.62
CA ARG A 11 -17.21 25.92 -25.57
C ARG A 11 -18.41 24.98 -25.59
N GLU A 12 -19.54 25.51 -26.04
CA GLU A 12 -20.79 24.81 -26.22
C GLU A 12 -20.66 23.70 -27.27
N GLU A 13 -19.79 23.86 -28.27
CA GLU A 13 -19.49 22.82 -29.28
C GLU A 13 -18.89 21.56 -28.65
N ASP A 14 -17.94 21.72 -27.72
CA ASP A 14 -17.24 20.62 -27.03
C ASP A 14 -18.12 19.88 -25.98
N ALA A 15 -19.27 20.45 -25.58
CA ALA A 15 -20.10 19.90 -24.51
C ALA A 15 -21.12 18.86 -25.01
N TRP A 16 -21.05 17.62 -24.52
CA TRP A 16 -21.95 16.52 -24.92
C TRP A 16 -23.35 16.59 -24.27
N LEU A 17 -23.60 17.57 -23.40
CA LEU A 17 -24.94 17.87 -22.89
C LEU A 17 -25.87 18.38 -24.02
N SER A 18 -27.11 17.89 -24.04
CA SER A 18 -28.16 18.44 -24.92
C SER A 18 -28.53 19.87 -24.54
N ASP A 19 -29.14 20.63 -25.46
CA ASP A 19 -29.50 22.03 -25.21
C ASP A 19 -30.45 22.20 -24.01
N GLN A 20 -31.32 21.20 -23.71
CA GLN A 20 -32.16 21.17 -22.51
C GLN A 20 -31.38 20.90 -21.20
N GLN A 21 -30.21 20.28 -21.27
CA GLN A 21 -29.30 20.07 -20.14
C GLN A 21 -28.36 21.26 -19.97
N LEU A 22 -27.85 21.85 -21.07
CA LEU A 22 -27.08 23.10 -21.05
C LEU A 22 -27.91 24.28 -20.52
N ALA A 23 -29.22 24.34 -20.83
CA ALA A 23 -30.14 25.32 -20.22
C ALA A 23 -30.28 25.18 -18.69
N ARG A 24 -29.75 24.09 -18.10
CA ARG A 24 -29.63 23.86 -16.65
C ARG A 24 -28.17 23.93 -16.19
N CYS A 25 -27.29 24.61 -16.93
CA CYS A 25 -25.87 24.79 -16.63
C CYS A 25 -25.39 26.24 -16.94
N ALA A 26 -24.14 26.56 -16.56
CA ALA A 26 -23.42 27.80 -16.87
C ALA A 26 -21.88 27.55 -16.89
N PRO A 27 -21.04 28.40 -17.54
CA PRO A 27 -19.59 28.24 -17.52
C PRO A 27 -18.97 28.58 -16.16
N ALA A 28 -17.99 27.81 -15.67
CA ALA A 28 -17.46 27.96 -14.30
C ALA A 28 -16.72 29.29 -14.07
N GLU A 29 -16.07 29.86 -15.09
CA GLU A 29 -15.41 31.17 -15.01
C GLU A 29 -16.38 32.35 -14.87
N THR A 30 -17.69 32.15 -15.07
CA THR A 30 -18.72 33.17 -14.83
C THR A 30 -19.22 33.21 -13.38
N GLU A 31 -18.68 32.36 -12.50
CA GLU A 31 -19.07 32.30 -11.08
C GLU A 31 -18.60 33.56 -10.31
N PRO A 32 -19.53 34.38 -9.75
CA PRO A 32 -19.18 35.67 -9.14
C PRO A 32 -18.37 35.58 -7.84
N PHE A 33 -18.16 34.37 -7.30
CA PHE A 33 -17.46 34.14 -6.04
C PHE A 33 -16.57 32.90 -6.14
N GLN A 34 -15.30 33.12 -6.50
CA GLN A 34 -14.29 32.07 -6.62
C GLN A 34 -13.77 31.64 -5.24
N SER A 35 -14.49 30.68 -4.63
CA SER A 35 -14.13 30.05 -3.35
C SER A 35 -13.17 28.86 -3.55
N PRO A 36 -12.16 28.66 -2.68
CA PRO A 36 -11.18 27.56 -2.83
C PRO A 36 -11.74 26.14 -2.61
N VAL A 37 -13.03 25.97 -2.27
CA VAL A 37 -13.72 24.67 -2.28
C VAL A 37 -15.14 24.84 -2.84
N PRO A 38 -15.51 24.17 -3.96
CA PRO A 38 -16.88 24.19 -4.48
C PRO A 38 -17.81 23.30 -3.65
N THR A 39 -19.07 23.72 -3.47
CA THR A 39 -20.12 22.94 -2.81
C THR A 39 -21.04 22.20 -3.79
N ARG A 40 -20.63 22.09 -5.06
CA ARG A 40 -21.40 21.51 -6.17
C ARG A 40 -20.47 20.85 -7.19
N MET A 41 -20.99 19.81 -7.85
CA MET A 41 -20.30 19.11 -8.91
C MET A 41 -20.16 20.00 -10.16
N VAL A 42 -18.90 20.24 -10.56
CA VAL A 42 -18.52 20.94 -11.80
C VAL A 42 -18.36 19.86 -12.88
N SER A 43 -19.19 19.90 -13.92
CA SER A 43 -19.11 18.99 -15.07
C SER A 43 -18.07 19.51 -16.07
N ASN A 44 -17.46 18.61 -16.84
CA ASN A 44 -16.67 18.98 -18.02
C ASN A 44 -17.55 19.19 -19.27
N GLY A 45 -18.85 18.92 -19.17
CA GLY A 45 -19.80 18.96 -20.29
C GLY A 45 -20.22 17.57 -20.78
N GLU A 46 -19.71 16.48 -20.20
CA GLU A 46 -20.02 15.11 -20.64
C GLU A 46 -21.23 14.48 -19.92
N TYR A 47 -21.57 14.94 -18.71
CA TYR A 47 -22.64 14.32 -17.90
C TYR A 47 -23.39 15.30 -16.97
N MET A 48 -24.58 14.85 -16.50
CA MET A 48 -25.50 15.59 -15.63
C MET A 48 -25.43 15.06 -14.17
N PRO A 49 -25.24 15.90 -13.12
CA PRO A 49 -24.98 15.44 -11.73
C PRO A 49 -26.22 14.95 -10.91
N HIS A 50 -26.03 14.10 -9.87
CA HIS A 50 -27.02 13.17 -9.23
C HIS A 50 -27.40 13.34 -7.70
N PRO A 51 -28.41 12.61 -7.13
CA PRO A 51 -28.88 12.64 -5.70
C PRO A 51 -29.12 11.27 -4.92
N GLN A 52 -29.42 11.33 -3.60
CA GLN A 52 -29.29 10.29 -2.53
C GLN A 52 -30.55 9.38 -2.17
N THR A 53 -30.64 8.80 -0.96
CA THR A 53 -30.79 7.32 -0.83
C THR A 53 -31.48 6.73 0.47
N GLN A 54 -31.52 5.40 0.77
CA GLN A 54 -32.54 4.62 1.58
C GLN A 54 -32.21 3.95 2.96
N GLN A 55 -31.61 2.75 3.12
CA GLN A 55 -31.24 2.11 4.43
C GLN A 55 -30.16 2.85 5.24
N GLN A 56 -29.27 3.61 4.59
CA GLN A 56 -28.53 4.73 5.16
C GLN A 56 -29.47 5.57 6.00
N LYS A 57 -30.75 5.76 5.63
CA LYS A 57 -31.72 6.46 6.49
C LYS A 57 -31.96 5.81 7.85
N HIS A 58 -31.63 4.53 8.08
CA HIS A 58 -31.77 3.82 9.37
C HIS A 58 -30.53 4.01 10.25
N VAL A 59 -29.32 3.84 9.70
CA VAL A 59 -28.07 4.22 10.40
C VAL A 59 -28.05 5.72 10.63
N GLU A 60 -28.42 6.52 9.62
CA GLU A 60 -28.76 7.94 9.77
C GLU A 60 -29.90 8.16 10.75
N LEU A 61 -30.85 7.25 11.00
CA LEU A 61 -31.93 7.49 11.97
C LEU A 61 -31.34 7.51 13.38
N ARG A 62 -30.51 6.50 13.72
CA ARG A 62 -29.82 6.45 15.00
C ARG A 62 -28.78 7.57 15.15
N ILE A 63 -28.03 7.85 14.08
CA ILE A 63 -27.13 9.01 14.00
C ILE A 63 -27.91 10.33 14.10
N LYS A 64 -29.13 10.44 13.54
CA LYS A 64 -30.02 11.59 13.71
C LYS A 64 -30.51 11.69 15.15
N GLU A 65 -30.90 10.62 15.83
CA GLU A 65 -31.32 10.65 17.24
C GLU A 65 -30.21 11.12 18.18
N LEU A 66 -29.00 10.57 18.00
CA LEU A 66 -27.80 10.98 18.74
C LEU A 66 -27.43 12.44 18.42
N ALA A 67 -27.43 12.83 17.15
CA ALA A 67 -27.16 14.21 16.73
C ALA A 67 -28.30 15.20 17.05
N ASP A 68 -29.55 14.77 17.15
CA ASP A 68 -30.69 15.57 17.63
C ASP A 68 -30.46 15.97 19.07
N THR A 69 -30.10 14.98 19.89
CA THR A 69 -29.80 15.14 21.31
C THR A 69 -28.57 16.02 21.49
N ALA A 70 -27.51 15.75 20.73
CA ALA A 70 -26.22 16.40 20.91
C ALA A 70 -26.13 17.79 20.27
N SER A 71 -26.68 18.00 19.07
CA SER A 71 -26.67 19.33 18.44
C SER A 71 -27.58 20.32 19.19
N LYS A 72 -28.72 19.87 19.75
CA LYS A 72 -29.56 20.70 20.63
C LYS A 72 -28.78 21.15 21.86
N LYS A 73 -28.05 20.23 22.51
CA LYS A 73 -27.25 20.54 23.71
C LYS A 73 -26.10 21.52 23.42
N LEU A 74 -25.54 21.46 22.20
CA LEU A 74 -24.45 22.33 21.75
C LEU A 74 -24.89 23.64 21.09
N GLY A 75 -26.19 23.87 20.90
CA GLY A 75 -26.70 25.06 20.22
C GLY A 75 -26.30 25.18 18.73
N ILE A 76 -25.80 24.10 18.13
CA ILE A 76 -25.39 24.05 16.71
C ILE A 76 -26.41 23.27 15.88
N SER A 77 -26.43 23.55 14.57
CA SER A 77 -27.28 22.76 13.67
C SER A 77 -26.79 21.31 13.60
N ARG A 78 -27.73 20.36 13.49
CA ARG A 78 -27.45 18.93 13.34
C ARG A 78 -26.48 18.62 12.19
N ARG A 79 -26.55 19.42 11.11
CA ARG A 79 -25.63 19.36 9.97
C ARG A 79 -24.20 19.80 10.35
N LYS A 80 -24.04 20.86 11.15
CA LYS A 80 -22.73 21.31 11.65
C LYS A 80 -22.14 20.30 12.64
N PHE A 81 -22.98 19.72 13.49
CA PHE A 81 -22.61 18.64 14.41
C PHE A 81 -22.07 17.40 13.69
N LEU A 82 -22.82 16.88 12.71
CA LEU A 82 -22.46 15.66 11.99
C LEU A 82 -21.22 15.79 11.10
N ALA A 83 -20.88 17.01 10.66
CA ALA A 83 -19.67 17.30 9.90
C ALA A 83 -18.43 17.54 10.80
N GLY A 84 -18.61 17.60 12.12
CA GLY A 84 -17.54 17.74 13.10
C GLY A 84 -17.09 16.40 13.68
N SER A 85 -16.06 16.43 14.51
CA SER A 85 -15.51 15.24 15.17
C SER A 85 -16.52 14.54 16.09
N GLY A 86 -17.49 15.27 16.63
CA GLY A 86 -18.64 14.70 17.36
C GLY A 86 -19.58 13.83 16.52
N GLY A 87 -19.64 14.05 15.21
CA GLY A 87 -20.35 13.18 14.27
C GLY A 87 -19.69 11.80 14.12
N MET A 88 -18.36 11.75 14.15
CA MET A 88 -17.58 10.50 14.12
C MET A 88 -17.80 9.69 15.40
N ALA A 89 -17.81 10.35 16.57
CA ALA A 89 -18.10 9.70 17.84
C ALA A 89 -19.54 9.13 17.87
N ALA A 90 -20.52 9.88 17.35
CA ALA A 90 -21.91 9.42 17.25
C ALA A 90 -22.06 8.20 16.33
N ALA A 91 -21.26 8.09 15.26
CA ALA A 91 -21.27 6.93 14.37
C ALA A 91 -20.72 5.67 15.07
N PHE A 92 -19.55 5.76 15.73
CA PHE A 92 -18.98 4.60 16.45
C PHE A 92 -19.82 4.18 17.66
N LEU A 93 -20.49 5.12 18.34
CA LEU A 93 -21.47 4.79 19.39
C LEU A 93 -22.72 4.11 18.82
N ALA A 94 -23.29 4.64 17.73
CA ALA A 94 -24.41 3.98 17.04
C ALA A 94 -24.05 2.57 16.58
N MET A 95 -22.81 2.34 16.13
CA MET A 95 -22.33 0.99 15.76
C MET A 95 -22.16 0.08 17.00
N ASN A 96 -21.55 0.56 18.07
CA ASN A 96 -21.45 -0.19 19.33
C ASN A 96 -22.85 -0.56 19.90
N GLU A 97 -23.85 0.32 19.75
CA GLU A 97 -25.24 0.09 20.20
C GLU A 97 -26.04 -0.84 19.28
N VAL A 98 -26.02 -0.61 17.96
CA VAL A 98 -26.80 -1.39 16.97
C VAL A 98 -26.24 -2.80 16.79
N PHE A 99 -24.93 -3.00 16.96
CA PHE A 99 -24.26 -4.29 16.85
C PHE A 99 -23.89 -4.93 18.20
N GLY A 100 -24.21 -4.28 19.33
CA GLY A 100 -24.28 -4.90 20.66
C GLY A 100 -22.95 -5.25 21.36
N LYS A 101 -21.81 -4.73 20.89
CA LYS A 101 -20.47 -4.97 21.48
C LYS A 101 -19.62 -3.70 21.39
N ARG A 102 -18.72 -3.49 22.36
CA ARG A 102 -17.78 -2.34 22.39
C ARG A 102 -16.53 -2.66 21.56
N PHE A 103 -16.58 -2.38 20.26
CA PHE A 103 -15.43 -2.59 19.36
C PHE A 103 -14.54 -1.36 19.20
N PHE A 104 -15.09 -0.17 19.45
CA PHE A 104 -14.37 1.10 19.32
C PHE A 104 -14.26 1.79 20.67
N ASN A 105 -13.06 2.25 21.03
CA ASN A 105 -12.84 3.10 22.18
C ASN A 105 -13.35 4.52 21.84
N VAL A 106 -14.60 4.78 22.21
CA VAL A 106 -15.30 6.05 21.98
C VAL A 106 -16.19 6.35 23.20
N SER A 107 -16.03 7.53 23.76
CA SER A 107 -16.82 8.03 24.87
C SER A 107 -18.02 8.83 24.37
N PRO A 108 -19.21 8.72 25.00
CA PRO A 108 -20.34 9.60 24.73
C PRO A 108 -20.02 11.10 24.82
N ILE A 109 -18.97 11.52 25.54
CA ILE A 109 -18.58 12.93 25.63
C ILE A 109 -17.90 13.46 24.36
N GLU A 110 -17.24 12.60 23.58
CA GLU A 110 -16.59 12.95 22.31
C GLU A 110 -17.60 13.40 21.24
N MET A 111 -18.88 13.02 21.39
CA MET A 111 -19.96 13.61 20.59
C MET A 111 -20.08 15.12 20.80
N PHE A 112 -19.85 15.61 22.02
CA PHE A 112 -20.19 16.97 22.40
C PHE A 112 -19.00 17.94 22.32
N GLU A 113 -17.77 17.45 22.47
CA GLU A 113 -16.59 18.31 22.60
C GLU A 113 -15.59 18.05 21.49
N GLU A 114 -15.43 19.03 20.57
CA GLU A 114 -14.45 18.95 19.48
C GLU A 114 -13.01 18.75 20.00
N ALA A 115 -12.72 19.22 21.22
CA ALA A 115 -11.45 18.99 21.93
C ALA A 115 -11.23 17.51 22.27
N ALA A 116 -12.19 16.85 22.92
CA ALA A 116 -12.07 15.43 23.31
C ALA A 116 -11.87 14.50 22.10
N ALA A 117 -12.51 14.82 20.97
CA ALA A 117 -12.33 14.05 19.74
C ALA A 117 -11.08 14.47 18.92
N ALA A 118 -10.52 15.66 19.17
CA ALA A 118 -9.22 16.08 18.63
C ALA A 118 -8.03 15.49 19.41
N GLU A 119 -8.19 15.22 20.71
CA GLU A 119 -7.22 14.50 21.55
C GLU A 119 -6.96 13.07 21.02
N ASN A 120 -7.99 12.42 20.48
CA ASN A 120 -7.92 11.04 19.96
C ASN A 120 -7.59 10.93 18.45
N ALA A 121 -7.47 12.06 17.72
CA ALA A 121 -7.19 12.07 16.29
C ALA A 121 -5.68 12.05 15.98
N PRO A 122 -5.24 11.57 14.79
CA PRO A 122 -3.86 11.70 14.35
C PRO A 122 -3.42 13.17 14.35
N PRO A 123 -2.36 13.55 15.07
CA PRO A 123 -1.90 14.93 15.13
C PRO A 123 -1.61 15.50 13.74
N LYS A 124 -2.04 16.74 13.50
CA LYS A 124 -1.80 17.43 12.21
C LYS A 124 -0.31 17.62 11.89
N ASN A 125 0.57 17.43 12.87
CA ASN A 125 2.03 17.49 12.74
C ASN A 125 2.71 16.11 12.63
N LEU A 126 1.97 15.03 12.35
CA LEU A 126 2.58 13.74 12.06
C LEU A 126 3.44 13.81 10.81
N PHE A 127 4.69 13.40 10.94
CA PHE A 127 5.51 13.01 9.80
C PHE A 127 5.19 11.55 9.47
N VAL A 128 4.52 11.33 8.34
CA VAL A 128 4.19 9.98 7.86
C VAL A 128 5.11 9.62 6.69
N PHE A 129 5.86 8.53 6.84
CA PHE A 129 6.62 7.91 5.77
C PHE A 129 5.97 6.57 5.45
N ASP A 130 5.69 6.34 4.18
CA ASP A 130 5.09 5.10 3.69
C ASP A 130 6.15 4.26 2.94
N ASP A 131 6.62 3.20 3.59
CA ASP A 131 7.66 2.28 3.09
C ASP A 131 7.17 1.34 1.98
N GLN A 132 5.87 1.26 1.69
CA GLN A 132 5.38 0.39 0.63
C GLN A 132 4.18 0.99 -0.09
N THR A 133 4.38 1.43 -1.32
CA THR A 133 3.28 1.82 -2.20
C THR A 133 3.42 1.26 -3.61
N HIS A 134 2.35 1.27 -4.40
CA HIS A 134 2.30 0.70 -5.75
C HIS A 134 1.57 1.60 -6.73
N ILE A 135 2.14 1.68 -7.93
CA ILE A 135 1.55 2.21 -9.16
C ILE A 135 1.53 1.06 -10.17
N VAL A 136 0.52 1.01 -11.04
CA VAL A 136 0.46 0.03 -12.15
C VAL A 136 0.58 0.80 -13.46
N ARG A 137 1.58 0.44 -14.27
CA ARG A 137 1.84 1.05 -15.57
C ARG A 137 0.67 0.83 -16.53
N SER A 138 0.39 1.83 -17.34
CA SER A 138 -0.78 1.87 -18.25
C SER A 138 -0.80 0.75 -19.30
N SER A 139 0.33 0.11 -19.61
CA SER A 139 0.34 -1.09 -20.47
C SER A 139 -0.17 -2.38 -19.80
N SER A 140 -0.29 -2.43 -18.46
CA SER A 140 -0.75 -3.61 -17.73
C SER A 140 -2.25 -3.56 -17.44
N ASN A 141 -3.05 -4.20 -18.29
CA ASN A 141 -4.53 -4.19 -18.26
C ASN A 141 -5.16 -5.50 -17.73
N GLY A 142 -4.41 -6.30 -16.96
CA GLY A 142 -4.90 -7.56 -16.40
C GLY A 142 -5.87 -7.40 -15.21
N ALA A 143 -6.61 -8.47 -14.89
CA ALA A 143 -7.45 -8.52 -13.69
C ALA A 143 -6.56 -8.48 -12.42
N GLN A 144 -6.68 -7.39 -11.66
CA GLN A 144 -5.80 -7.11 -10.52
C GLN A 144 -6.22 -7.89 -9.27
N GLY A 145 -5.72 -9.12 -9.13
CA GLY A 145 -6.11 -10.07 -8.08
C GLY A 145 -6.06 -9.52 -6.66
N LEU A 146 -5.02 -8.78 -6.26
CA LEU A 146 -4.92 -8.21 -4.90
C LEU A 146 -6.02 -7.18 -4.63
N ARG A 147 -6.29 -6.29 -5.59
CA ARG A 147 -7.35 -5.30 -5.47
C ARG A 147 -8.73 -5.97 -5.39
N ALA A 148 -8.97 -6.93 -6.28
CA ALA A 148 -10.22 -7.69 -6.30
C ALA A 148 -10.43 -8.50 -5.01
N LEU A 149 -9.35 -8.94 -4.36
CA LEU A 149 -9.40 -9.59 -3.05
C LEU A 149 -9.74 -8.61 -1.91
N ALA A 150 -9.19 -7.40 -1.94
CA ALA A 150 -9.44 -6.39 -0.91
C ALA A 150 -10.76 -5.61 -1.09
N GLN A 151 -11.38 -5.68 -2.28
CA GLN A 151 -12.70 -5.10 -2.57
C GLN A 151 -13.87 -5.96 -2.07
N GLY A 152 -13.64 -7.21 -1.66
CA GLY A 152 -14.72 -8.12 -1.29
C GLY A 152 -15.34 -8.86 -2.50
N PRO A 153 -16.40 -9.67 -2.26
CA PRO A 153 -17.07 -10.43 -3.30
C PRO A 153 -17.83 -9.51 -4.26
N GLY A 154 -17.58 -9.65 -5.56
CA GLY A 154 -18.21 -8.85 -6.61
C GLY A 154 -17.75 -9.22 -8.02
N ALA A 155 -18.18 -8.44 -9.03
CA ALA A 155 -17.81 -8.67 -10.42
C ALA A 155 -16.28 -8.68 -10.63
N ALA A 156 -15.55 -7.77 -9.96
CA ALA A 156 -14.08 -7.73 -10.00
C ALA A 156 -13.43 -9.02 -9.46
N SER A 157 -13.94 -9.58 -8.34
CA SER A 157 -13.41 -10.83 -7.78
C SER A 157 -13.69 -12.04 -8.68
N THR A 158 -14.90 -12.13 -9.22
CA THR A 158 -15.29 -13.19 -10.16
C THR A 158 -14.43 -13.12 -11.44
N ALA A 159 -14.20 -11.92 -11.98
CA ALA A 159 -13.33 -11.71 -13.14
C ALA A 159 -11.84 -12.03 -12.84
N ALA A 160 -11.40 -11.84 -11.58
CA ALA A 160 -10.08 -12.25 -11.11
C ALA A 160 -9.97 -13.75 -10.79
N GLY A 161 -10.97 -14.57 -11.14
CA GLY A 161 -10.96 -16.01 -10.93
C GLY A 161 -11.19 -16.46 -9.48
N PHE A 162 -11.55 -15.55 -8.58
CA PHE A 162 -12.03 -15.94 -7.26
C PHE A 162 -13.48 -16.37 -7.38
N THR A 163 -13.75 -17.66 -7.23
CA THR A 163 -15.11 -18.20 -7.10
C THR A 163 -15.54 -18.12 -5.64
N PRO A 164 -16.29 -17.08 -5.20
CA PRO A 164 -16.98 -17.18 -3.93
C PRO A 164 -17.93 -18.37 -3.98
N VAL A 165 -18.15 -19.00 -2.82
CA VAL A 165 -19.08 -20.12 -2.66
C VAL A 165 -20.42 -19.75 -3.31
N THR A 166 -20.98 -20.60 -4.17
CA THR A 166 -22.22 -20.29 -4.92
C THR A 166 -23.47 -20.17 -4.04
N VAL A 167 -23.31 -20.35 -2.73
CA VAL A 167 -24.34 -20.20 -1.69
C VAL A 167 -23.72 -19.37 -0.55
N PRO A 168 -24.38 -18.29 -0.08
CA PRO A 168 -23.91 -17.53 1.07
C PRO A 168 -23.78 -18.37 2.36
N PRO A 169 -22.90 -17.99 3.30
CA PRO A 169 -22.00 -16.82 3.26
C PRO A 169 -20.83 -16.99 2.27
N PHE A 170 -20.44 -15.90 1.62
CA PHE A 170 -19.30 -15.89 0.70
C PHE A 170 -17.96 -15.87 1.47
N GLY A 171 -17.25 -16.99 1.49
CA GLY A 171 -15.90 -17.09 2.09
C GLY A 171 -14.79 -16.44 1.25
N ASN A 172 -13.72 -15.99 1.93
CA ASN A 172 -12.50 -15.52 1.26
C ASN A 172 -11.78 -16.71 0.57
N PRO A 173 -11.31 -16.59 -0.68
CA PRO A 173 -10.71 -17.69 -1.43
C PRO A 173 -9.38 -18.22 -0.85
N ASN A 174 -8.68 -17.45 -0.02
CA ASN A 174 -7.43 -17.85 0.63
C ASN A 174 -7.63 -18.40 2.06
N ASN A 175 -8.84 -18.87 2.39
CA ASN A 175 -9.25 -19.19 3.76
C ASN A 175 -9.00 -20.65 4.18
N GLY A 176 -7.90 -20.90 4.90
CA GLY A 176 -7.78 -22.11 5.72
C GLY A 176 -7.72 -23.42 4.92
N ARG A 177 -7.64 -24.55 5.64
CA ARG A 177 -7.45 -25.87 4.99
C ARG A 177 -8.73 -26.28 4.26
N GLY A 178 -8.66 -26.29 2.92
CA GLY A 178 -9.82 -26.64 2.08
C GLY A 178 -10.81 -25.51 1.88
N GLY A 179 -10.40 -24.24 2.06
CA GLY A 179 -11.24 -23.09 1.73
C GLY A 179 -12.51 -23.04 2.58
N ASN A 180 -12.38 -22.81 3.90
CA ASN A 180 -13.52 -22.82 4.84
C ASN A 180 -14.67 -21.95 4.28
N PRO A 181 -15.75 -22.56 3.74
CA PRO A 181 -16.70 -21.83 2.89
C PRO A 181 -17.46 -20.75 3.66
N ALA A 182 -17.56 -20.90 4.98
CA ALA A 182 -18.34 -20.06 5.87
C ALA A 182 -17.51 -19.36 6.96
N GLY A 183 -16.19 -19.28 6.81
CA GLY A 183 -15.31 -18.62 7.77
C GLY A 183 -15.45 -17.09 7.75
N VAL A 184 -16.30 -16.58 8.64
CA VAL A 184 -16.40 -15.16 8.99
C VAL A 184 -15.10 -14.60 9.58
N ASP A 185 -14.96 -13.27 9.57
CA ASP A 185 -13.93 -12.57 10.33
C ASP A 185 -14.16 -12.66 11.85
N GLN A 186 -13.27 -12.04 12.64
CA GLN A 186 -13.36 -12.06 14.11
C GLN A 186 -14.67 -11.44 14.64
N LEU A 187 -15.28 -10.52 13.89
CA LEU A 187 -16.47 -9.78 14.27
C LEU A 187 -17.77 -10.48 13.85
N GLY A 188 -17.66 -11.57 13.08
CA GLY A 188 -18.80 -12.28 12.48
C GLY A 188 -19.17 -11.77 11.08
N GLY A 189 -18.36 -10.89 10.49
CA GLY A 189 -18.54 -10.38 9.13
C GLY A 189 -18.16 -11.43 8.08
N THR A 190 -18.89 -11.47 6.96
CA THR A 190 -18.43 -12.18 5.76
C THR A 190 -17.24 -11.46 5.13
N TRP A 191 -16.64 -12.02 4.07
CA TRP A 191 -15.62 -11.31 3.31
C TRP A 191 -16.19 -9.96 2.79
N THR A 192 -15.55 -8.87 3.18
CA THR A 192 -15.98 -7.47 2.96
C THR A 192 -14.79 -6.61 2.49
N PRO A 193 -15.04 -5.40 1.92
CA PRO A 193 -13.97 -4.48 1.55
C PRO A 193 -13.13 -4.06 2.77
N TRP A 194 -11.81 -4.09 2.64
CA TRP A 194 -10.91 -3.72 3.76
C TRP A 194 -10.87 -2.22 4.03
N ASN A 195 -11.07 -1.40 3.00
CA ASN A 195 -11.10 0.04 3.16
C ASN A 195 -12.49 0.49 3.68
N PRO A 196 -12.57 1.04 4.91
CA PRO A 196 -13.83 1.46 5.51
C PRO A 196 -14.35 2.81 4.96
N ALA A 197 -13.84 3.32 3.84
CA ALA A 197 -14.26 4.62 3.28
C ALA A 197 -15.78 4.75 3.05
N HIS A 198 -16.49 3.64 2.87
CA HIS A 198 -17.96 3.58 2.79
C HIS A 198 -18.66 3.76 4.16
N LEU A 199 -17.95 3.50 5.26
CA LEU A 199 -18.33 3.88 6.63
C LEU A 199 -17.94 5.33 6.96
N LEU A 200 -17.05 5.94 6.17
CA LEU A 200 -16.53 7.31 6.35
C LEU A 200 -17.21 8.36 5.45
N ARG A 201 -18.08 7.95 4.50
CA ARG A 201 -18.85 8.87 3.64
C ARG A 201 -20.30 8.39 3.47
N SER A 202 -21.24 9.10 4.09
CA SER A 202 -22.66 8.73 4.11
C SER A 202 -23.44 9.19 2.87
N GLU A 203 -23.03 8.78 1.67
CA GLU A 203 -23.84 8.93 0.45
C GLU A 203 -23.97 7.58 -0.29
N PHE A 204 -25.20 7.23 -0.65
CA PHE A 204 -25.67 6.05 -1.38
C PHE A 204 -25.80 4.68 -0.68
N ASP A 205 -27.07 4.30 -0.51
CA ASP A 205 -27.65 2.97 -0.47
C ASP A 205 -29.04 3.01 -1.17
N VAL A 206 -29.08 2.46 -2.36
CA VAL A 206 -30.20 1.62 -2.73
C VAL A 206 -29.59 0.25 -2.90
N GLY A 207 -30.29 -0.79 -2.45
CA GLY A 207 -29.71 -2.10 -2.20
C GLY A 207 -28.83 -2.62 -3.34
N LEU A 208 -27.52 -2.44 -3.17
CA LEU A 208 -26.40 -3.05 -3.89
C LEU A 208 -25.14 -2.54 -3.16
N LEU A 209 -24.48 -3.44 -2.42
CA LEU A 209 -23.05 -3.31 -2.13
C LEU A 209 -22.33 -3.48 -3.48
N HIS A 210 -22.31 -2.40 -4.27
CA HIS A 210 -21.87 -2.47 -5.67
C HIS A 210 -20.39 -2.83 -5.75
N ALA A 211 -20.06 -3.69 -6.71
CA ALA A 211 -18.77 -4.38 -6.88
C ALA A 211 -17.52 -3.50 -7.11
N ASP A 212 -17.66 -2.19 -6.97
CA ASP A 212 -16.70 -1.16 -7.35
C ASP A 212 -16.75 -0.02 -6.32
N PHE A 213 -16.29 -0.23 -5.07
CA PHE A 213 -15.95 0.90 -4.18
C PHE A 213 -14.61 0.71 -3.41
N PRO A 214 -13.69 1.72 -3.41
CA PRO A 214 -13.71 2.87 -4.31
C PRO A 214 -13.77 2.37 -5.77
N PRO A 215 -14.50 3.06 -6.65
CA PRO A 215 -14.79 2.58 -8.00
C PRO A 215 -13.53 2.06 -8.65
N ASN A 216 -13.63 0.99 -9.43
CA ASN A 216 -12.62 0.75 -10.44
C ASN A 216 -12.78 1.88 -11.47
N PRO A 217 -12.02 2.98 -11.42
CA PRO A 217 -12.39 4.22 -12.09
C PRO A 217 -11.86 4.22 -13.53
N GLY A 218 -11.97 3.06 -14.18
CA GLY A 218 -11.33 2.71 -15.43
C GLY A 218 -9.97 2.00 -15.24
N PRO A 219 -9.45 1.41 -16.33
CA PRO A 219 -8.11 0.82 -16.37
C PRO A 219 -7.00 1.84 -16.05
N PRO A 220 -5.76 1.39 -15.73
CA PRO A 220 -4.62 2.28 -15.41
C PRO A 220 -4.19 3.23 -16.57
N THR A 221 -4.84 3.12 -17.72
CA THR A 221 -4.70 3.98 -18.90
C THR A 221 -5.53 5.27 -18.86
N THR A 222 -6.41 5.46 -17.87
CA THR A 222 -7.24 6.66 -17.72
C THR A 222 -6.82 7.49 -16.51
N VAL A 223 -7.02 8.82 -16.57
CA VAL A 223 -6.73 9.74 -15.46
C VAL A 223 -7.53 9.40 -14.20
N LEU A 224 -8.71 8.80 -14.38
CA LEU A 224 -9.57 8.36 -13.30
C LEU A 224 -9.05 7.07 -12.64
N GLY A 225 -8.42 6.15 -13.39
CA GLY A 225 -8.01 4.82 -12.93
C GLY A 225 -7.18 4.84 -11.63
N GLU A 226 -7.54 4.01 -10.65
CA GLU A 226 -6.99 4.12 -9.28
C GLU A 226 -5.46 4.00 -9.26
N PHE A 227 -4.87 3.10 -10.04
CA PHE A 227 -3.41 2.93 -10.12
C PHE A 227 -2.68 3.93 -11.04
N HIS A 228 -3.40 4.87 -11.68
CA HIS A 228 -2.79 5.90 -12.49
C HIS A 228 -1.97 6.86 -11.61
N LEU A 229 -0.80 7.29 -12.09
CA LEU A 229 0.11 8.18 -11.34
C LEU A 229 -0.57 9.47 -10.84
N GLY A 230 -1.57 9.98 -11.56
CA GLY A 230 -2.38 11.09 -11.08
C GLY A 230 -3.20 10.76 -9.82
N GLN A 231 -3.88 9.62 -9.80
CA GLN A 231 -4.62 9.19 -8.60
C GLN A 231 -3.69 8.82 -7.46
N TYR A 232 -2.50 8.29 -7.75
CA TYR A 232 -1.45 8.11 -6.73
C TYR A 232 -1.13 9.42 -6.02
N ILE A 233 -0.89 10.50 -6.78
CA ILE A 233 -0.62 11.83 -6.19
C ILE A 233 -1.80 12.29 -5.31
N ASN A 234 -3.03 12.11 -5.80
CA ASN A 234 -4.24 12.45 -5.05
C ASN A 234 -4.36 11.68 -3.74
N ARG A 235 -4.41 10.34 -3.81
CA ARG A 235 -4.60 9.45 -2.65
C ARG A 235 -3.51 9.57 -1.60
N MET A 236 -2.25 9.69 -2.04
CA MET A 236 -1.11 9.69 -1.11
C MET A 236 -0.90 11.07 -0.48
N TYR A 237 -0.93 12.16 -1.26
CA TYR A 237 -0.47 13.47 -0.77
C TYR A 237 -1.57 14.51 -0.57
N LEU A 238 -2.74 14.37 -1.21
CA LEU A 238 -3.83 15.35 -1.14
C LEU A 238 -5.00 14.86 -0.28
N GLU A 239 -5.27 13.55 -0.27
CA GLU A 239 -6.32 12.91 0.54
C GLU A 239 -5.79 12.26 1.84
N ALA A 240 -4.47 12.19 2.04
CA ALA A 240 -3.85 11.58 3.20
C ALA A 240 -2.67 12.40 3.75
N GLN A 241 -2.32 12.18 5.02
CA GLN A 241 -1.23 12.86 5.73
C GLN A 241 0.18 12.40 5.31
N THR A 242 0.34 11.67 4.21
CA THR A 242 1.63 11.10 3.79
C THR A 242 2.63 12.20 3.46
N SER A 243 3.68 12.31 4.28
CA SER A 243 4.77 13.27 4.09
C SER A 243 5.73 12.77 3.01
N VAL A 244 6.13 11.49 3.08
CA VAL A 244 6.95 10.85 2.06
C VAL A 244 6.42 9.45 1.77
N SER A 245 6.50 8.98 0.52
CA SER A 245 6.24 7.58 0.17
C SER A 245 7.33 7.02 -0.73
N ILE A 246 7.57 5.71 -0.65
CA ILE A 246 8.48 5.01 -1.58
C ILE A 246 7.71 4.09 -2.53
N ILE A 247 7.82 4.39 -3.82
CA ILE A 247 7.16 3.63 -4.87
C ILE A 247 7.89 2.28 -5.00
N SER A 248 7.17 1.21 -4.66
CA SER A 248 7.58 -0.19 -4.77
C SER A 248 7.05 -0.82 -6.05
N ASN A 249 7.89 -1.69 -6.61
CA ASN A 249 7.56 -2.50 -7.77
C ASN A 249 7.30 -3.92 -7.36
N ALA A 250 6.77 -4.73 -8.28
CA ALA A 250 6.71 -6.17 -8.15
C ALA A 250 7.15 -6.86 -9.44
N ASN A 251 8.21 -7.65 -9.33
CA ASN A 251 8.56 -8.66 -10.32
C ASN A 251 7.39 -9.66 -10.37
N LEU A 252 6.70 -9.77 -11.52
CA LEU A 252 5.51 -10.63 -11.60
C LEU A 252 5.89 -12.10 -11.33
N GLY A 253 5.48 -12.60 -10.17
CA GLY A 253 5.75 -13.98 -9.77
C GLY A 253 4.84 -14.55 -8.69
N LEU A 254 3.84 -13.77 -8.26
CA LEU A 254 3.31 -13.85 -6.90
C LEU A 254 1.91 -14.45 -6.80
N PHE A 255 0.94 -13.94 -7.58
CA PHE A 255 -0.46 -14.37 -7.52
C PHE A 255 -1.05 -14.46 -8.92
N ASN A 256 -0.98 -15.65 -9.53
CA ASN A 256 -1.62 -15.93 -10.81
C ASN A 256 -3.06 -16.44 -10.54
N PRO A 257 -4.11 -15.83 -11.10
CA PRO A 257 -5.48 -16.34 -11.02
C PRO A 257 -5.55 -17.84 -11.39
N GLY A 258 -6.19 -18.65 -10.54
CA GLY A 258 -6.26 -20.11 -10.73
C GLY A 258 -5.03 -20.91 -10.27
N GLY A 259 -4.04 -20.30 -9.63
CA GLY A 259 -2.95 -21.01 -8.95
C GLY A 259 -1.86 -21.59 -9.86
N GLY A 260 -1.84 -21.23 -11.15
CA GLY A 260 -0.77 -21.60 -12.06
C GLY A 260 0.55 -20.91 -11.72
N ALA A 261 1.68 -21.58 -11.99
CA ALA A 261 2.97 -20.88 -11.97
C ALA A 261 2.96 -19.72 -12.99
N PRO A 262 3.61 -18.59 -12.70
CA PRO A 262 3.93 -17.60 -13.74
C PRO A 262 4.74 -18.28 -14.86
N PRO A 263 4.61 -17.84 -16.13
CA PRO A 263 5.52 -18.28 -17.17
C PRO A 263 6.97 -17.98 -16.75
N GLY A 264 7.87 -18.94 -16.98
CA GLY A 264 9.27 -18.77 -16.64
C GLY A 264 9.94 -17.78 -17.58
N ASN A 265 10.49 -16.69 -17.02
CA ASN A 265 11.35 -15.75 -17.75
C ASN A 265 12.76 -16.31 -17.84
N HIS A 266 13.49 -16.03 -18.91
CA HIS A 266 14.87 -16.48 -19.13
C HIS A 266 15.92 -15.41 -18.78
N ASN A 267 15.53 -14.14 -18.75
CA ASN A 267 16.40 -12.97 -18.60
C ASN A 267 15.63 -11.78 -18.00
N VAL A 268 16.35 -10.70 -17.66
CA VAL A 268 15.76 -9.52 -17.05
C VAL A 268 14.77 -8.84 -18.00
N ALA A 269 15.07 -8.74 -19.29
CA ALA A 269 14.22 -8.06 -20.27
C ALA A 269 12.82 -8.68 -20.41
N GLU A 270 12.71 -10.01 -20.46
CA GLU A 270 11.43 -10.74 -20.42
C GLU A 270 10.68 -10.45 -19.12
N SER A 271 11.38 -10.46 -17.99
CA SER A 271 10.76 -10.20 -16.69
C SER A 271 10.21 -8.77 -16.59
N LEU A 272 10.94 -7.75 -17.05
CA LEU A 272 10.51 -6.34 -17.12
C LEU A 272 9.28 -6.12 -18.03
N GLN A 273 9.09 -6.97 -19.05
CA GLN A 273 7.88 -6.95 -19.88
C GLN A 273 6.65 -7.49 -19.14
N ALA A 274 6.83 -8.31 -18.11
CA ALA A 274 5.74 -8.79 -17.28
C ALA A 274 5.34 -7.78 -16.18
N GLU A 275 6.28 -7.04 -15.60
CA GLU A 275 6.07 -6.27 -14.35
C GLU A 275 4.89 -5.28 -14.36
N ILE A 276 4.36 -5.02 -13.15
CA ILE A 276 3.34 -3.98 -12.94
C ILE A 276 3.92 -2.57 -13.08
N LEU A 277 5.20 -2.38 -12.75
CA LEU A 277 5.97 -1.16 -12.90
C LEU A 277 7.45 -1.53 -12.83
N THR A 278 8.28 -0.95 -13.70
CA THR A 278 9.73 -1.21 -13.72
C THR A 278 10.50 -0.14 -12.95
N GLY A 279 11.72 -0.44 -12.49
CA GLY A 279 12.56 0.48 -11.72
C GLY A 279 12.79 1.81 -12.44
N TRP A 280 12.94 1.78 -13.77
CA TRP A 280 13.06 2.98 -14.58
C TRP A 280 11.80 3.85 -14.52
N GLN A 281 10.62 3.25 -14.73
CA GLN A 281 9.35 3.98 -14.64
C GLN A 281 9.14 4.54 -13.23
N THR A 282 9.63 3.86 -12.21
CA THR A 282 9.53 4.21 -10.79
C THR A 282 10.34 5.45 -10.44
N ALA A 283 11.62 5.47 -10.82
CA ALA A 283 12.48 6.65 -10.68
C ALA A 283 11.88 7.86 -11.42
N GLN A 284 11.33 7.64 -12.62
CA GLN A 284 10.69 8.70 -13.40
C GLN A 284 9.38 9.22 -12.79
N CYS A 285 8.60 8.35 -12.13
CA CYS A 285 7.44 8.75 -11.33
C CYS A 285 7.85 9.57 -10.11
N ARG A 286 8.86 9.11 -9.36
CA ARG A 286 9.47 9.82 -8.22
C ARG A 286 9.91 11.22 -8.62
N ASP A 287 10.73 11.32 -9.66
CA ASP A 287 11.34 12.57 -10.09
C ASP A 287 10.28 13.60 -10.50
N PHE A 288 9.20 13.15 -11.16
CA PHE A 288 8.06 14.00 -11.50
C PHE A 288 7.26 14.46 -10.28
N ILE A 289 6.97 13.57 -9.33
CA ILE A 289 6.28 13.95 -8.07
C ILE A 289 7.12 15.00 -7.32
N ASN A 290 8.43 14.77 -7.18
CA ASN A 290 9.34 15.68 -6.49
C ASN A 290 9.49 17.02 -7.24
N GLN A 291 9.46 17.00 -8.59
CA GLN A 291 9.46 18.21 -9.41
C GLN A 291 8.17 19.02 -9.26
N LEU A 292 7.00 18.37 -9.16
CA LEU A 292 5.72 19.04 -8.90
C LEU A 292 5.68 19.63 -7.49
N ALA A 293 6.07 18.86 -6.48
CA ALA A 293 6.09 19.28 -5.08
C ALA A 293 7.12 20.37 -4.77
N GLY A 294 8.23 20.40 -5.52
CA GLY A 294 9.40 21.23 -5.20
C GLY A 294 10.16 20.74 -3.95
N SER A 295 9.86 19.53 -3.48
CA SER A 295 10.43 18.89 -2.30
C SER A 295 10.42 17.36 -2.47
N THR A 296 11.18 16.64 -1.65
CA THR A 296 11.20 15.17 -1.65
C THR A 296 9.91 14.63 -1.02
N ARG A 297 8.92 14.27 -1.83
CA ARG A 297 7.66 13.61 -1.42
C ARG A 297 7.61 12.14 -1.84
N ALA A 298 8.29 11.79 -2.93
CA ALA A 298 8.48 10.42 -3.39
C ALA A 298 9.94 9.98 -3.28
N LEU A 299 10.13 8.68 -3.08
CA LEU A 299 11.36 7.92 -3.29
C LEU A 299 11.07 6.75 -4.25
N ALA A 300 12.11 6.12 -4.81
CA ALA A 300 11.98 5.01 -5.75
C ALA A 300 12.91 3.84 -5.39
N HIS A 301 12.37 2.63 -5.44
CA HIS A 301 13.19 1.42 -5.38
C HIS A 301 13.85 1.08 -6.71
N GLY A 302 15.11 0.62 -6.64
CA GLY A 302 15.67 -0.29 -7.63
C GLY A 302 15.25 -1.73 -7.32
N GLN A 303 15.32 -2.64 -8.28
CA GLN A 303 14.85 -4.02 -8.15
C GLN A 303 16.01 -5.03 -8.06
N LEU A 304 15.86 -5.99 -7.15
CA LEU A 304 16.84 -7.05 -6.93
C LEU A 304 16.58 -8.22 -7.88
N TYR A 305 17.33 -8.22 -8.99
CA TYR A 305 17.52 -9.35 -9.88
C TYR A 305 18.87 -9.98 -9.56
N VAL A 306 18.85 -11.20 -9.01
CA VAL A 306 20.01 -11.81 -8.34
C VAL A 306 20.62 -12.98 -9.12
N GLY A 307 21.78 -13.48 -8.72
CA GLY A 307 22.50 -14.55 -9.41
C GLY A 307 23.36 -14.08 -10.57
N ILE A 308 24.39 -14.87 -10.88
CA ILE A 308 25.49 -14.50 -11.78
C ILE A 308 25.06 -14.15 -13.21
N GLY A 309 23.97 -14.72 -13.72
CA GLY A 309 23.51 -14.39 -15.07
C GLY A 309 22.91 -12.98 -15.18
N ASN A 310 22.43 -12.40 -14.08
CA ASN A 310 21.91 -11.02 -14.04
C ASN A 310 23.04 -9.96 -13.84
N LEU A 311 24.27 -10.41 -13.54
CA LEU A 311 25.48 -9.59 -13.59
C LEU A 311 26.08 -9.48 -15.01
N ALA A 312 25.59 -10.30 -15.93
CA ALA A 312 26.02 -10.37 -17.32
C ALA A 312 24.81 -10.53 -18.26
N ASP A 313 23.70 -9.84 -17.96
CA ASP A 313 22.50 -9.88 -18.78
C ASP A 313 22.81 -9.37 -20.20
N PRO A 314 22.36 -10.06 -21.28
CA PRO A 314 22.74 -9.71 -22.65
C PRO A 314 22.36 -8.30 -23.10
N LEU A 315 21.37 -7.66 -22.45
CA LEU A 315 20.89 -6.32 -22.78
C LEU A 315 21.45 -5.27 -21.82
N PHE A 316 21.49 -5.57 -20.52
CA PHE A 316 21.83 -4.59 -19.49
C PHE A 316 23.28 -4.67 -18.97
N GLY A 317 23.96 -5.82 -19.14
CA GLY A 317 25.20 -6.13 -18.45
C GLY A 317 24.93 -6.48 -16.99
N ASP A 318 25.63 -5.83 -16.05
CA ASP A 318 25.24 -5.85 -14.64
C ASP A 318 23.98 -5.01 -14.46
N TYR A 319 22.82 -5.66 -14.31
CA TYR A 319 21.55 -4.96 -14.16
C TYR A 319 21.46 -4.15 -12.86
N THR A 320 22.17 -4.55 -11.80
CA THR A 320 22.21 -3.79 -10.54
C THR A 320 22.99 -2.49 -10.75
N GLN A 321 24.18 -2.57 -11.35
CA GLN A 321 24.97 -1.39 -11.72
C GLN A 321 24.20 -0.49 -12.71
N TRP A 322 23.53 -1.08 -13.70
CA TRP A 322 22.73 -0.34 -14.67
C TRP A 322 21.59 0.46 -14.01
N GLN A 323 20.90 -0.12 -13.05
CA GLN A 323 19.89 0.60 -12.25
C GLN A 323 20.51 1.73 -11.44
N ILE A 324 21.65 1.50 -10.78
CA ILE A 324 22.37 2.56 -10.03
C ILE A 324 22.63 3.76 -10.93
N GLU A 325 23.20 3.51 -12.11
CA GLU A 325 23.68 4.55 -13.01
C GLU A 325 22.57 5.33 -13.73
N ASN A 326 21.46 4.66 -14.07
CA ASN A 326 20.38 5.25 -14.87
C ASN A 326 19.19 5.72 -14.02
N MET A 327 18.92 5.08 -12.87
CA MET A 327 17.72 5.35 -12.04
C MET A 327 18.04 6.10 -10.75
N GLN A 328 19.28 5.98 -10.25
CA GLN A 328 19.71 6.51 -8.95
C GLN A 328 18.72 6.08 -7.84
N PRO A 329 18.57 4.77 -7.56
CA PRO A 329 17.55 4.25 -6.65
C PRO A 329 17.79 4.71 -5.22
N ASP A 330 16.71 5.00 -4.49
CA ASP A 330 16.79 5.45 -3.10
C ASP A 330 16.98 4.30 -2.10
N SER A 331 16.61 3.10 -2.50
CA SER A 331 16.82 1.81 -1.82
C SER A 331 16.43 0.65 -2.75
N TRP A 332 16.41 -0.59 -2.27
CA TRP A 332 16.27 -1.79 -3.11
C TRP A 332 15.07 -2.63 -2.74
N LYS A 333 14.31 -3.11 -3.72
CA LYS A 333 13.15 -3.98 -3.57
C LYS A 333 13.40 -5.37 -4.16
N GLY A 334 13.20 -6.42 -3.38
CA GLY A 334 13.34 -7.81 -3.82
C GLY A 334 12.13 -8.68 -3.51
N TYR A 335 11.97 -9.71 -4.34
CA TYR A 335 10.95 -10.75 -4.20
C TYR A 335 11.65 -12.10 -4.24
N ASN A 336 11.96 -12.65 -3.08
CA ASN A 336 12.63 -13.95 -2.98
C ASN A 336 11.70 -15.11 -3.46
N ILE A 337 10.40 -14.84 -3.43
CA ILE A 337 9.29 -15.67 -3.94
C ILE A 337 8.95 -15.47 -5.44
N ALA A 338 9.61 -14.55 -6.15
CA ALA A 338 9.48 -14.40 -7.60
C ALA A 338 10.64 -15.08 -8.34
N SER A 339 10.42 -15.47 -9.61
CA SER A 339 11.47 -15.97 -10.50
C SER A 339 12.36 -14.81 -10.99
N ALA A 340 13.21 -14.30 -10.10
CA ALA A 340 14.08 -13.15 -10.32
C ALA A 340 15.59 -13.49 -10.24
N ALA A 341 15.95 -14.74 -9.96
CA ALA A 341 17.33 -15.19 -9.86
C ALA A 341 17.78 -15.95 -11.11
N LYS A 342 18.93 -15.58 -11.69
CA LYS A 342 19.54 -16.27 -12.83
C LYS A 342 20.84 -16.96 -12.38
N LEU A 343 20.75 -18.29 -12.16
CA LEU A 343 21.82 -19.08 -11.52
C LEU A 343 23.04 -19.34 -12.42
N ASP A 344 22.89 -19.22 -13.73
CA ASP A 344 23.91 -19.54 -14.72
C ASP A 344 23.90 -18.54 -15.88
N THR A 345 24.84 -18.68 -16.82
CA THR A 345 24.94 -17.85 -18.03
C THR A 345 24.27 -18.46 -19.26
N ASN A 346 23.51 -19.56 -19.10
CA ASN A 346 22.82 -20.21 -20.22
C ASN A 346 21.58 -19.40 -20.60
N PRO A 347 21.46 -18.85 -21.83
CA PRO A 347 20.30 -18.05 -22.21
C PRO A 347 18.98 -18.83 -22.17
N ASN A 348 19.02 -20.16 -22.24
CA ASN A 348 17.83 -21.02 -22.24
C ASN A 348 17.42 -21.54 -20.85
N SER A 349 18.19 -21.27 -19.78
CA SER A 349 17.77 -21.63 -18.42
C SER A 349 16.70 -20.66 -17.90
N LEU A 350 15.76 -21.15 -17.10
CA LEU A 350 14.74 -20.29 -16.49
C LEU A 350 15.30 -19.56 -15.27
N MET A 351 14.79 -18.35 -15.02
CA MET A 351 14.96 -17.65 -13.76
C MET A 351 14.16 -18.34 -12.66
N VAL A 352 14.70 -18.34 -11.45
CA VAL A 352 14.17 -19.07 -10.29
C VAL A 352 13.99 -18.18 -9.07
N ARG A 353 13.36 -18.74 -8.05
CA ARG A 353 13.24 -18.16 -6.71
C ARG A 353 14.56 -18.30 -5.95
N TRP A 354 14.76 -17.48 -4.92
CA TRP A 354 16.05 -17.35 -4.23
C TRP A 354 15.92 -17.22 -2.71
N ARG A 355 17.05 -17.34 -2.01
CA ARG A 355 17.19 -17.10 -0.57
C ARG A 355 18.11 -15.89 -0.34
N LEU A 356 17.89 -15.18 0.75
CA LEU A 356 18.68 -13.98 1.07
C LEU A 356 20.10 -14.33 1.53
N ASP A 357 20.32 -15.53 2.04
CA ASP A 357 21.60 -16.02 2.59
C ASP A 357 22.43 -16.85 1.60
N ASP A 358 21.95 -17.01 0.36
CA ASP A 358 22.65 -17.72 -0.70
C ASP A 358 23.85 -16.91 -1.19
N GLU A 359 25.04 -17.38 -0.85
CA GLU A 359 26.31 -16.71 -1.15
C GLU A 359 26.63 -16.69 -2.66
N ALA A 360 26.15 -17.66 -3.43
CA ALA A 360 26.38 -17.73 -4.86
C ALA A 360 25.36 -16.88 -5.65
N VAL A 361 24.17 -16.67 -5.07
CA VAL A 361 23.03 -16.03 -5.75
C VAL A 361 22.80 -14.59 -5.28
N ALA A 362 22.58 -14.36 -3.99
CA ALA A 362 22.19 -13.05 -3.47
C ALA A 362 23.40 -12.14 -3.19
N TYR A 363 24.46 -12.68 -2.61
CA TYR A 363 25.60 -11.89 -2.11
C TYR A 363 26.38 -11.12 -3.20
N PRO A 364 26.51 -11.61 -4.46
CA PRO A 364 27.14 -10.83 -5.52
C PRO A 364 26.42 -9.48 -5.77
N ILE A 365 25.08 -9.44 -5.66
CA ILE A 365 24.30 -8.20 -5.79
C ILE A 365 24.50 -7.30 -4.58
N TYR A 366 24.50 -7.86 -3.36
CA TYR A 366 24.81 -7.10 -2.15
C TYR A 366 26.20 -6.47 -2.22
N GLN A 367 27.18 -7.16 -2.81
CA GLN A 367 28.51 -6.63 -3.05
C GLN A 367 28.52 -5.47 -4.06
N VAL A 368 27.76 -5.53 -5.16
CA VAL A 368 27.60 -4.41 -6.11
C VAL A 368 27.01 -3.18 -5.40
N ILE A 369 25.97 -3.36 -4.58
CA ILE A 369 25.36 -2.29 -3.79
C ILE A 369 26.38 -1.68 -2.81
N VAL A 370 27.08 -2.52 -2.04
CA VAL A 370 28.07 -2.06 -1.04
C VAL A 370 29.28 -1.39 -1.69
N ASN A 371 29.72 -1.83 -2.87
CA ASN A 371 30.78 -1.18 -3.65
C ASN A 371 30.37 0.25 -4.07
N ASN A 372 29.07 0.48 -4.30
CA ASN A 372 28.49 1.78 -4.65
C ASN A 372 28.12 2.64 -3.41
N LYS A 373 28.74 2.41 -2.24
CA LYS A 373 28.49 3.16 -0.98
C LYS A 373 28.48 4.70 -1.11
N GLU A 374 29.17 5.26 -2.11
CA GLU A 374 29.18 6.70 -2.36
C GLU A 374 27.78 7.26 -2.67
N GLN A 375 26.84 6.44 -3.15
CA GLN A 375 25.44 6.83 -3.35
C GLN A 375 24.75 7.25 -2.05
N LEU A 376 25.18 6.76 -0.87
CA LEU A 376 24.64 7.15 0.44
C LEU A 376 24.72 8.66 0.70
N LYS A 377 25.61 9.40 0.03
CA LYS A 377 25.71 10.86 0.11
C LYS A 377 24.51 11.59 -0.50
N LYS A 378 23.80 10.96 -1.44
CA LYS A 378 22.62 11.50 -2.15
C LYS A 378 21.34 10.76 -1.79
N HIS A 379 21.45 9.45 -1.56
CA HIS A 379 20.38 8.51 -1.29
C HIS A 379 20.72 7.80 0.04
N PRO A 380 20.47 8.40 1.22
CA PRO A 380 20.93 7.83 2.49
C PRO A 380 20.32 6.45 2.81
N GLY A 381 19.16 6.14 2.20
CA GLY A 381 18.53 4.82 2.28
C GLY A 381 19.07 3.77 1.31
N PHE A 382 20.11 4.06 0.52
CA PHE A 382 20.60 3.17 -0.54
C PHE A 382 21.03 1.77 -0.05
N PHE A 383 21.32 1.61 1.24
CA PHE A 383 21.65 0.33 1.89
C PHE A 383 20.43 -0.36 2.53
N ASN A 384 19.21 0.13 2.29
CA ASN A 384 17.97 -0.51 2.71
C ASN A 384 17.55 -1.55 1.65
N ILE A 385 17.52 -2.81 2.07
CA ILE A 385 17.20 -4.01 1.30
C ILE A 385 15.79 -4.45 1.71
N CYS A 386 14.81 -4.05 0.91
CA CYS A 386 13.38 -4.21 1.18
C CYS A 386 12.85 -5.47 0.50
N ILE A 387 12.45 -6.48 1.27
CA ILE A 387 12.14 -7.81 0.75
C ILE A 387 10.70 -8.18 1.04
N HIS A 388 9.94 -8.51 0.00
CA HIS A 388 8.64 -9.17 0.15
C HIS A 388 8.86 -10.62 0.59
N LYS A 389 8.44 -10.93 1.83
CA LYS A 389 8.55 -12.26 2.45
C LYS A 389 7.24 -12.76 3.08
N GLY A 390 6.37 -11.87 3.57
CA GLY A 390 5.04 -12.28 4.03
C GLY A 390 4.11 -12.66 2.88
N LEU A 391 2.85 -12.94 3.20
CA LEU A 391 1.77 -13.26 2.25
C LEU A 391 2.10 -14.50 1.40
N SER A 392 2.33 -15.65 2.05
CA SER A 392 2.93 -16.83 1.42
C SER A 392 2.29 -17.25 0.09
N ALA A 393 3.08 -17.24 -0.98
CA ALA A 393 2.69 -17.66 -2.34
C ALA A 393 2.52 -19.18 -2.52
N ASN A 394 2.31 -19.94 -1.43
CA ASN A 394 2.16 -21.38 -1.47
C ASN A 394 0.67 -21.75 -1.55
N GLY A 395 0.22 -22.28 -2.69
CA GLY A 395 -1.17 -22.69 -2.91
C GLY A 395 -1.68 -23.85 -2.02
N THR A 396 -0.82 -24.45 -1.18
CA THR A 396 -1.21 -25.49 -0.21
C THR A 396 -1.46 -24.95 1.21
N GLN A 397 -1.32 -23.63 1.43
CA GLN A 397 -1.62 -22.99 2.72
C GLN A 397 -3.06 -23.25 3.18
N PRO A 398 -3.31 -23.39 4.50
CA PRO A 398 -2.36 -23.42 5.62
C PRO A 398 -1.70 -24.79 5.81
N GLY A 399 -2.24 -25.86 5.22
CA GLY A 399 -1.81 -27.26 5.42
C GLY A 399 -0.52 -27.66 4.70
N GLY A 400 0.07 -26.75 3.94
CA GLY A 400 1.30 -26.96 3.17
C GLY A 400 2.58 -26.94 4.01
N ALA A 401 3.70 -27.28 3.37
CA ALA A 401 5.02 -27.14 3.97
C ALA A 401 5.20 -25.72 4.52
N ASN A 402 5.49 -25.62 5.81
CA ASN A 402 5.63 -24.36 6.54
C ASN A 402 7.06 -23.79 6.46
N ASN A 403 8.00 -24.55 5.90
CA ASN A 403 9.40 -24.18 5.81
C ASN A 403 9.88 -24.20 4.38
N THR A 404 9.62 -23.11 3.68
CA THR A 404 10.15 -22.93 2.33
C THR A 404 10.49 -21.46 2.18
N PRO A 405 11.74 -21.03 2.41
CA PRO A 405 12.12 -19.62 2.30
C PRO A 405 11.92 -19.07 0.89
N LEU A 406 12.02 -19.92 -0.14
CA LEU A 406 11.59 -19.65 -1.52
C LEU A 406 10.09 -19.28 -1.67
N PHE A 407 9.28 -19.44 -0.62
CA PHE A 407 7.87 -19.04 -0.53
C PHE A 407 7.61 -18.06 0.65
N GLY A 408 8.66 -17.51 1.25
CA GLY A 408 8.57 -16.38 2.19
C GLY A 408 9.15 -16.61 3.59
N ASN A 409 9.27 -17.86 4.07
CA ASN A 409 9.72 -18.17 5.43
C ASN A 409 11.06 -17.46 5.80
N PRO A 410 11.24 -16.96 7.04
CA PRO A 410 12.40 -16.14 7.44
C PRO A 410 13.69 -16.92 7.78
N ASP A 411 13.77 -18.20 7.42
CA ASP A 411 14.92 -19.10 7.64
C ASP A 411 16.30 -18.54 7.22
N ASP A 412 16.35 -17.78 6.12
CA ASP A 412 17.55 -17.14 5.60
C ASP A 412 17.96 -15.84 6.34
N MET A 413 17.12 -15.32 7.24
CA MET A 413 17.36 -14.02 7.88
C MET A 413 18.55 -14.02 8.85
N VAL A 414 18.77 -15.11 9.59
CA VAL A 414 19.83 -15.18 10.61
C VAL A 414 21.21 -14.96 9.99
N LYS A 415 21.48 -15.62 8.86
CA LYS A 415 22.76 -15.55 8.14
C LYS A 415 22.85 -14.27 7.30
N ALA A 416 21.86 -13.97 6.47
CA ALA A 416 21.88 -12.79 5.60
C ALA A 416 22.09 -11.46 6.37
N ALA A 417 21.35 -11.25 7.46
CA ALA A 417 21.52 -10.06 8.31
C ALA A 417 22.79 -10.10 9.18
N THR A 418 23.41 -11.27 9.35
CA THR A 418 24.69 -11.41 10.06
C THR A 418 25.89 -11.07 9.20
N ASP A 419 25.91 -11.55 7.97
CA ASP A 419 27.04 -11.39 7.06
C ASP A 419 27.09 -9.97 6.46
N TRP A 420 25.95 -9.29 6.41
CA TRP A 420 25.80 -7.93 5.89
C TRP A 420 25.26 -6.93 6.95
N PRO A 421 25.98 -6.70 8.07
CA PRO A 421 25.50 -5.85 9.16
C PRO A 421 25.37 -4.36 8.79
N GLN A 422 25.98 -3.94 7.67
CA GLN A 422 25.87 -2.60 7.09
C GLN A 422 24.60 -2.39 6.24
N LEU A 423 23.92 -3.47 5.85
CA LEU A 423 22.66 -3.42 5.10
C LEU A 423 21.48 -3.55 6.08
N ASN A 424 20.45 -2.72 5.89
CA ASN A 424 19.19 -2.84 6.63
C ASN A 424 18.25 -3.74 5.84
N PHE A 425 17.81 -4.85 6.42
CA PHE A 425 16.83 -5.75 5.83
C PHE A 425 15.42 -5.37 6.32
N ILE A 426 14.66 -4.72 5.46
CA ILE A 426 13.27 -4.34 5.74
C ILE A 426 12.37 -5.44 5.19
N ILE A 427 11.72 -6.19 6.08
CA ILE A 427 10.98 -7.41 5.76
C ILE A 427 9.50 -7.09 5.68
N TYR A 428 8.98 -7.12 4.45
CA TYR A 428 7.66 -6.60 4.12
C TYR A 428 6.58 -7.58 4.51
N HIS A 429 5.46 -7.01 4.92
CA HIS A 429 4.29 -7.72 5.46
C HIS A 429 4.64 -8.54 6.70
N ALA A 430 5.51 -8.01 7.57
CA ALA A 430 5.99 -8.60 8.83
C ALA A 430 6.36 -10.10 8.73
N CYS A 431 6.79 -10.55 7.55
CA CYS A 431 6.97 -11.95 7.17
C CYS A 431 5.75 -12.87 7.45
N ILE A 432 4.51 -12.38 7.47
CA ILE A 432 3.35 -13.19 7.86
C ILE A 432 3.08 -14.37 6.92
N ARG A 433 2.80 -15.55 7.47
CA ARG A 433 2.53 -16.76 6.67
C ARG A 433 1.17 -16.75 5.96
N PRO A 434 0.03 -16.53 6.65
CA PRO A 434 -1.26 -16.39 5.98
C PRO A 434 -1.20 -15.43 4.78
N GLY A 435 -1.86 -15.80 3.67
CA GLY A 435 -1.80 -15.03 2.43
C GLY A 435 -2.40 -13.63 2.60
N PHE A 436 -3.70 -13.54 2.85
CA PHE A 436 -4.42 -12.25 2.91
C PHE A 436 -5.61 -12.25 3.89
N TRP A 437 -5.91 -13.39 4.53
CA TRP A 437 -7.04 -13.52 5.46
C TRP A 437 -6.55 -14.16 6.74
N MET A 438 -6.80 -13.51 7.88
CA MET A 438 -6.08 -13.79 9.12
C MET A 438 -6.81 -14.74 10.07
N LEU A 439 -7.85 -15.43 9.57
CA LEU A 439 -8.61 -16.41 10.34
C LEU A 439 -7.74 -17.55 10.88
N GLN A 440 -6.76 -18.06 10.13
CA GLN A 440 -5.85 -19.09 10.63
C GLN A 440 -5.00 -18.58 11.81
N ALA A 441 -4.55 -17.31 11.76
CA ALA A 441 -3.80 -16.72 12.87
C ALA A 441 -4.70 -16.53 14.10
N LEU A 442 -5.97 -16.13 13.92
CA LEU A 442 -6.95 -16.07 15.01
C LEU A 442 -7.20 -17.46 15.62
N GLN A 443 -7.38 -18.49 14.79
CA GLN A 443 -7.54 -19.87 15.24
C GLN A 443 -6.33 -20.32 16.06
N ASP A 444 -5.12 -20.15 15.53
CA ASP A 444 -3.87 -20.50 16.21
C ASP A 444 -3.69 -19.74 17.55
N ILE A 445 -4.08 -18.45 17.61
CA ILE A 445 -4.03 -17.62 18.83
C ILE A 445 -5.02 -18.08 19.90
N GLU A 446 -6.28 -18.30 19.52
CA GLU A 446 -7.37 -18.65 20.43
C GLU A 446 -7.45 -20.17 20.69
N ASN A 447 -6.55 -20.96 20.06
CA ASN A 447 -6.49 -22.42 20.12
C ASN A 447 -7.83 -23.09 19.74
N LEU A 448 -8.47 -22.57 18.67
CA LEU A 448 -9.77 -23.02 18.19
C LEU A 448 -9.66 -24.32 17.35
N SER A 449 -10.81 -24.91 17.03
CA SER A 449 -10.90 -25.94 15.98
C SER A 449 -10.36 -25.40 14.64
N GLY A 450 -9.42 -26.12 14.03
CA GLY A 450 -8.68 -25.70 12.85
C GLY A 450 -7.29 -25.12 13.11
N SER A 451 -6.91 -24.92 14.38
CA SER A 451 -5.55 -24.50 14.75
C SER A 451 -4.46 -25.44 14.22
N MET A 452 -3.32 -24.86 13.86
CA MET A 452 -2.11 -25.60 13.52
C MET A 452 -1.16 -25.70 14.74
N PRO A 453 -0.79 -26.90 15.22
CA PRO A 453 0.24 -27.03 16.24
C PRO A 453 1.65 -26.75 15.65
N PRO A 454 2.58 -26.17 16.43
CA PRO A 454 2.35 -25.61 17.77
C PRO A 454 1.61 -24.27 17.67
N THR A 455 0.62 -24.06 18.53
CA THR A 455 -0.18 -22.81 18.62
C THR A 455 0.52 -21.71 19.41
N THR A 456 1.60 -22.06 20.12
CA THR A 456 2.48 -21.13 20.83
C THR A 456 3.94 -21.39 20.47
N MET A 457 4.80 -20.39 20.61
CA MET A 457 6.25 -20.53 20.49
C MET A 457 6.93 -19.97 21.74
N THR A 458 7.92 -20.70 22.24
CA THR A 458 8.75 -20.31 23.39
C THR A 458 10.13 -19.87 22.91
N ASP A 459 10.59 -18.72 23.41
CA ASP A 459 11.90 -18.15 23.07
C ASP A 459 13.04 -18.74 23.93
N SER A 460 14.29 -18.38 23.60
CA SER A 460 15.49 -18.84 24.31
C SER A 460 15.57 -18.46 25.80
N HIS A 461 14.70 -17.57 26.28
CA HIS A 461 14.59 -17.13 27.66
C HIS A 461 13.37 -17.72 28.37
N GLY A 462 12.62 -18.63 27.71
CA GLY A 462 11.43 -19.26 28.26
C GLY A 462 10.15 -18.44 28.13
N HIS A 463 10.18 -17.26 27.48
CA HIS A 463 8.97 -16.47 27.26
C HIS A 463 8.15 -17.07 26.11
N THR A 464 6.86 -17.30 26.35
CA THR A 464 5.96 -17.99 25.41
C THR A 464 4.88 -17.04 24.91
N VAL A 465 4.66 -17.02 23.59
CA VAL A 465 3.64 -16.21 22.91
C VAL A 465 2.84 -17.07 21.93
N PRO A 466 1.65 -16.63 21.46
CA PRO A 466 0.95 -17.32 20.37
C PRO A 466 1.75 -17.30 19.06
N ASN A 467 1.68 -18.40 18.31
CA ASN A 467 2.39 -18.59 17.05
C ASN A 467 1.66 -17.90 15.88
N ILE A 468 1.94 -16.62 15.66
CA ILE A 468 1.62 -15.96 14.40
C ILE A 468 2.69 -16.40 13.40
N ARG A 469 2.42 -17.51 12.72
CA ARG A 469 3.39 -18.23 11.88
C ARG A 469 4.19 -17.31 10.97
N TRP A 470 5.51 -17.54 10.98
CA TRP A 470 6.56 -16.74 10.34
C TRP A 470 6.77 -15.32 10.93
N SER A 471 5.74 -14.59 11.36
CA SER A 471 5.92 -13.30 12.05
C SER A 471 6.53 -13.43 13.44
N THR A 472 6.01 -14.35 14.27
CA THR A 472 6.60 -14.70 15.58
C THR A 472 8.04 -15.19 15.42
N GLN A 473 8.28 -16.00 14.40
CA GLN A 473 9.60 -16.52 14.05
C GLN A 473 10.57 -15.41 13.64
N LEU A 474 10.18 -14.50 12.74
CA LEU A 474 10.96 -13.32 12.36
C LEU A 474 11.30 -12.47 13.58
N ALA A 475 10.30 -12.20 14.43
CA ALA A 475 10.46 -11.37 15.62
C ALA A 475 11.50 -11.98 16.57
N GLN A 476 11.39 -13.27 16.89
CA GLN A 476 12.37 -14.00 17.71
C GLN A 476 13.76 -14.07 17.04
N ILE A 477 13.83 -14.22 15.70
CA ILE A 477 15.10 -14.20 14.96
C ILE A 477 15.78 -12.84 15.11
N ALA A 478 15.05 -11.75 14.83
CA ALA A 478 15.55 -10.39 14.93
C ALA A 478 15.93 -10.00 16.37
N ALA A 479 15.24 -10.55 17.37
CA ALA A 479 15.54 -10.38 18.79
C ALA A 479 16.83 -11.06 19.25
N GLY A 480 17.33 -12.07 18.52
CA GLY A 480 18.38 -12.95 19.04
C GLY A 480 17.87 -13.97 20.06
N LYS A 481 16.62 -14.42 19.90
CA LYS A 481 15.94 -15.32 20.83
C LYS A 481 15.28 -16.56 20.20
N TYR A 482 15.33 -16.70 18.87
CA TYR A 482 14.76 -17.88 18.20
C TYR A 482 15.58 -19.14 18.49
N VAL A 483 14.90 -20.25 18.78
CA VAL A 483 15.51 -21.56 19.04
C VAL A 483 15.18 -22.52 17.91
N VAL A 484 16.18 -23.20 17.36
CA VAL A 484 15.98 -24.25 16.35
C VAL A 484 14.98 -25.30 16.85
N GLY A 485 14.00 -25.66 16.01
CA GLY A 485 12.92 -26.59 16.37
C GLY A 485 11.75 -25.99 17.16
N ALA A 486 11.78 -24.71 17.58
CA ALA A 486 10.64 -24.04 18.21
C ALA A 486 9.41 -23.98 17.29
N GLU A 487 9.64 -23.85 15.98
CA GLU A 487 8.69 -24.26 14.95
C GLU A 487 9.20 -25.59 14.35
N PRO A 488 8.60 -26.76 14.68
CA PRO A 488 9.15 -28.09 14.34
C PRO A 488 9.31 -28.35 12.84
N SER A 489 8.56 -27.62 12.02
CA SER A 489 8.65 -27.73 10.58
C SER A 489 9.79 -26.89 9.97
N SER A 490 10.37 -25.94 10.72
CA SER A 490 11.35 -24.97 10.21
C SER A 490 12.81 -25.39 10.38
N THR A 491 13.62 -25.08 9.37
CA THR A 491 15.08 -25.27 9.37
C THR A 491 15.86 -24.11 9.99
N SER A 492 15.17 -23.05 10.44
CA SER A 492 15.83 -21.83 10.92
C SER A 492 16.87 -22.15 11.99
N PRO A 493 18.12 -21.70 11.84
CA PRO A 493 19.11 -21.86 12.89
C PRO A 493 18.72 -21.00 14.11
N SER A 494 19.17 -21.39 15.29
CA SER A 494 18.97 -20.58 16.49
C SER A 494 19.60 -19.19 16.28
N SER A 495 18.84 -18.13 16.57
CA SER A 495 19.37 -16.77 16.62
C SER A 495 19.78 -16.47 18.04
N THR A 496 21.07 -16.22 18.27
CA THR A 496 21.67 -16.05 19.61
C THR A 496 22.08 -14.61 19.92
N ARG A 497 21.89 -13.68 18.97
CA ARG A 497 22.28 -12.28 19.09
C ARG A 497 21.25 -11.38 18.41
N ARG A 498 21.05 -10.18 18.94
CA ARG A 498 20.16 -9.18 18.36
C ARG A 498 20.63 -8.80 16.94
N LEU A 499 19.68 -8.73 16.01
CA LEU A 499 19.89 -8.26 14.63
C LEU A 499 19.24 -6.87 14.48
N PRO A 500 19.93 -5.77 14.85
CA PRO A 500 19.35 -4.42 14.86
C PRO A 500 19.11 -3.86 13.45
N ASN A 501 19.66 -4.50 12.43
CA ASN A 501 19.49 -4.19 11.01
C ASN A 501 18.30 -4.92 10.36
N VAL A 502 17.51 -5.71 11.11
CA VAL A 502 16.26 -6.32 10.61
C VAL A 502 15.06 -5.48 11.07
N TYR A 503 14.16 -5.17 10.13
CA TYR A 503 12.97 -4.36 10.35
C TYR A 503 11.72 -5.10 9.88
N ALA A 504 10.61 -4.93 10.59
CA ALA A 504 9.30 -5.42 10.16
C ALA A 504 8.50 -4.26 9.55
N GLU A 505 8.15 -4.38 8.28
CA GLU A 505 7.24 -3.46 7.59
C GLU A 505 5.81 -4.03 7.68
N LEU A 506 4.81 -3.16 7.88
CA LEU A 506 3.45 -3.57 8.27
C LEU A 506 2.48 -3.86 7.10
N GLY A 507 2.45 -3.00 6.08
CA GLY A 507 1.77 -3.16 4.79
C GLY A 507 0.39 -3.83 4.80
N THR A 508 0.22 -4.74 3.84
CA THR A 508 -0.93 -5.65 3.73
C THR A 508 -1.25 -6.38 5.02
N THR A 509 -0.24 -6.71 5.84
CA THR A 509 -0.48 -7.46 7.09
C THR A 509 -1.38 -6.65 8.00
N MET A 510 -1.01 -5.41 8.29
CA MET A 510 -1.85 -4.50 9.07
C MET A 510 -3.18 -4.23 8.36
N ALA A 511 -3.17 -3.95 7.05
CA ALA A 511 -4.40 -3.68 6.28
C ALA A 511 -5.44 -4.82 6.39
N SER A 512 -4.97 -6.06 6.40
CA SER A 512 -5.81 -7.28 6.45
C SER A 512 -6.31 -7.68 7.84
N MET A 513 -5.88 -7.00 8.92
CA MET A 513 -6.22 -7.38 10.30
C MET A 513 -6.62 -6.24 11.25
N ILE A 514 -6.16 -5.00 11.04
CA ILE A 514 -6.32 -3.94 12.06
C ILE A 514 -7.79 -3.57 12.34
N VAL A 515 -8.69 -3.83 11.38
CA VAL A 515 -10.15 -3.67 11.53
C VAL A 515 -10.87 -5.03 11.61
N THR A 516 -10.47 -5.99 10.79
CA THR A 516 -11.14 -7.29 10.56
C THR A 516 -10.75 -8.39 11.57
N PHE A 517 -9.53 -8.33 12.11
CA PHE A 517 -8.98 -9.30 13.07
C PHE A 517 -8.19 -8.58 14.19
N PRO A 518 -8.83 -7.69 14.96
CA PRO A 518 -8.14 -6.83 15.93
C PRO A 518 -7.40 -7.59 17.04
N THR A 519 -7.79 -8.82 17.39
CA THR A 519 -7.01 -9.69 18.29
C THR A 519 -5.70 -10.12 17.65
N VAL A 520 -5.72 -10.51 16.36
CA VAL A 520 -4.50 -10.85 15.61
C VAL A 520 -3.58 -9.63 15.50
N TRP A 521 -4.15 -8.44 15.26
CA TRP A 521 -3.39 -7.19 15.28
C TRP A 521 -2.71 -6.94 16.63
N ALA A 522 -3.46 -7.02 17.73
CA ALA A 522 -2.94 -6.79 19.08
C ALA A 522 -1.78 -7.73 19.42
N HIS A 523 -1.89 -9.01 19.06
CA HIS A 523 -0.81 -9.98 19.22
C HIS A 523 0.38 -9.70 18.31
N LEU A 524 0.17 -9.38 17.04
CA LEU A 524 1.26 -9.08 16.11
C LEU A 524 2.06 -7.87 16.58
N ILE A 525 1.40 -6.73 16.81
CA ILE A 525 2.10 -5.51 17.20
C ILE A 525 2.74 -5.64 18.59
N GLY A 526 2.09 -6.35 19.53
CA GLY A 526 2.66 -6.66 20.83
C GLY A 526 3.93 -7.52 20.76
N GLN A 527 3.95 -8.56 19.93
CA GLN A 527 5.14 -9.37 19.70
C GLN A 527 6.26 -8.58 19.01
N LEU A 528 5.94 -7.79 17.98
CA LEU A 528 6.94 -6.94 17.32
C LEU A 528 7.54 -5.93 18.30
N LEU A 529 6.73 -5.28 19.15
CA LEU A 529 7.20 -4.37 20.20
C LEU A 529 8.05 -5.09 21.25
N TYR A 530 7.66 -6.29 21.70
CA TYR A 530 8.42 -7.06 22.69
C TYR A 530 9.79 -7.52 22.16
N TYR A 531 9.83 -8.10 20.96
CA TYR A 531 11.02 -8.74 20.41
C TYR A 531 11.93 -7.77 19.63
N MET A 532 11.33 -6.93 18.77
CA MET A 532 12.06 -6.02 17.89
C MET A 532 12.10 -4.60 18.48
N GLY A 533 11.11 -4.19 19.25
CA GLY A 533 11.03 -2.85 19.81
C GLY A 533 10.62 -1.79 18.79
N GLU A 534 10.10 -0.67 19.30
CA GLU A 534 9.52 0.42 18.52
C GLU A 534 10.45 1.08 17.47
N ASN A 535 11.76 0.82 17.50
CA ASN A 535 12.74 1.38 16.54
C ASN A 535 12.96 0.51 15.28
N ASN A 536 12.44 -0.73 15.27
CA ASN A 536 12.63 -1.73 14.21
C ASN A 536 11.33 -2.14 13.51
N ILE A 537 10.29 -1.31 13.62
CA ILE A 537 8.97 -1.51 13.00
C ILE A 537 8.68 -0.29 12.14
N VAL A 538 8.26 -0.47 10.89
CA VAL A 538 8.02 0.63 9.93
C VAL A 538 6.65 0.51 9.27
N PHE A 539 6.04 1.65 8.95
CA PHE A 539 4.76 1.72 8.28
C PHE A 539 4.95 1.68 6.77
N GLY A 540 4.32 0.70 6.12
CA GLY A 540 3.87 0.83 4.74
C GLY A 540 2.36 0.63 4.71
N SER A 541 1.69 1.24 3.73
CA SER A 541 0.26 1.01 3.50
C SER A 541 0.01 -0.14 2.54
N ASP A 542 0.93 -0.39 1.62
CA ASP A 542 0.72 -1.18 0.41
C ASP A 542 -0.46 -0.62 -0.45
N SER A 543 -0.77 0.68 -0.29
CA SER A 543 -1.60 1.46 -1.21
C SER A 543 -0.94 1.48 -2.59
N MET A 544 -1.65 1.34 -3.71
CA MET A 544 -3.07 1.64 -3.86
C MET A 544 -3.99 0.40 -3.91
N TRP A 545 -3.49 -0.79 -3.56
CA TRP A 545 -4.31 -2.02 -3.55
C TRP A 545 -5.57 -1.87 -2.69
N TYR A 546 -5.49 -1.07 -1.61
CA TYR A 546 -6.56 -0.79 -0.65
C TYR A 546 -7.11 0.64 -0.75
N GLY A 547 -6.86 1.34 -1.87
CA GLY A 547 -7.09 2.79 -1.99
C GLY A 547 -6.04 3.61 -1.22
N GLY A 548 -6.35 4.87 -0.89
CA GLY A 548 -5.44 5.77 -0.16
C GLY A 548 -5.25 5.44 1.34
N PRO A 549 -4.10 5.78 1.94
CA PRO A 549 -3.65 5.22 3.22
C PRO A 549 -4.23 5.91 4.47
N GLN A 550 -5.02 6.99 4.33
CA GLN A 550 -5.48 7.76 5.50
C GLN A 550 -6.25 6.92 6.53
N TRP A 551 -7.03 5.92 6.08
CA TRP A 551 -7.74 5.02 6.99
C TRP A 551 -6.78 4.11 7.78
N GLN A 552 -5.63 3.73 7.21
CA GLN A 552 -4.57 2.96 7.87
C GLN A 552 -3.82 3.82 8.89
N ILE A 553 -3.56 5.09 8.58
CA ILE A 553 -2.96 6.08 9.50
C ILE A 553 -3.88 6.29 10.71
N GLU A 554 -5.17 6.53 10.49
CA GLU A 554 -6.19 6.65 11.54
C GLU A 554 -6.30 5.37 12.39
N ALA A 555 -6.39 4.19 11.75
CA ALA A 555 -6.52 2.91 12.44
C ALA A 555 -5.30 2.61 13.32
N LEU A 556 -4.08 2.80 12.81
CA LEU A 556 -2.85 2.61 13.58
C LEU A 556 -2.77 3.61 14.75
N TRP A 557 -3.09 4.89 14.50
CA TRP A 557 -3.06 5.91 15.54
C TRP A 557 -4.04 5.63 16.69
N ARG A 558 -5.25 5.14 16.36
CA ARG A 558 -6.30 4.83 17.34
C ARG A 558 -6.12 3.47 18.00
N SER A 559 -5.39 2.54 17.36
CA SER A 559 -5.19 1.19 17.90
C SER A 559 -4.46 1.19 19.25
N GLN A 560 -4.84 0.25 20.11
CA GLN A 560 -4.22 -0.04 21.40
C GLN A 560 -4.16 -1.55 21.56
N ILE A 561 -3.22 -2.06 22.36
CA ILE A 561 -3.24 -3.46 22.79
C ILE A 561 -4.17 -3.52 24.01
N PRO A 562 -5.23 -4.37 24.01
CA PRO A 562 -6.09 -4.54 25.18
C PRO A 562 -5.30 -4.93 26.43
N GLU A 563 -5.68 -4.40 27.59
CA GLU A 563 -4.96 -4.61 28.86
C GLU A 563 -4.84 -6.08 29.23
N ASP A 564 -5.89 -6.88 29.01
CA ASP A 564 -5.91 -8.32 29.27
C ASP A 564 -4.94 -9.11 28.36
N ILE A 565 -4.80 -8.69 27.09
CA ILE A 565 -3.82 -9.25 26.15
C ILE A 565 -2.40 -8.80 26.54
N ALA A 566 -2.22 -7.52 26.88
CA ALA A 566 -0.93 -6.95 27.26
C ALA A 566 -0.39 -7.59 28.55
N ASP A 567 -1.21 -7.73 29.59
CA ASP A 567 -0.83 -8.33 30.87
C ASP A 567 -0.55 -9.83 30.73
N ARG A 568 -1.44 -10.58 30.07
CA ARG A 568 -1.33 -12.04 29.91
C ARG A 568 -0.09 -12.46 29.13
N TRP A 569 0.33 -11.66 28.15
CA TRP A 569 1.45 -11.98 27.25
C TRP A 569 2.64 -11.04 27.40
N HIS A 570 2.63 -10.17 28.41
CA HIS A 570 3.69 -9.21 28.75
C HIS A 570 4.11 -8.30 27.58
N TYR A 571 3.15 -7.86 26.77
CA TYR A 571 3.43 -6.98 25.63
C TYR A 571 3.64 -5.52 26.08
N PRO A 572 4.66 -4.81 25.56
CA PRO A 572 4.80 -3.38 25.79
C PRO A 572 3.61 -2.59 25.21
N PRO A 573 3.17 -1.49 25.84
CA PRO A 573 2.08 -0.69 25.31
C PRO A 573 2.46 -0.02 23.98
N LEU A 574 1.52 0.02 23.03
CA LEU A 574 1.64 0.78 21.79
C LEU A 574 1.50 2.29 22.08
N SER A 575 2.56 2.88 22.62
CA SER A 575 2.63 4.28 23.05
C SER A 575 2.51 5.27 21.88
N GLU A 576 2.22 6.54 22.18
CA GLU A 576 2.27 7.61 21.16
C GLU A 576 3.66 7.73 20.51
N GLY A 577 4.73 7.57 21.31
CA GLY A 577 6.11 7.55 20.82
C GLY A 577 6.36 6.42 19.83
N ALA A 578 5.88 5.22 20.14
CA ALA A 578 5.95 4.06 19.26
C ALA A 578 5.16 4.32 17.96
N LYS A 579 3.93 4.83 18.05
CA LYS A 579 3.08 5.16 16.88
C LYS A 579 3.76 6.16 15.94
N ARG A 580 4.34 7.25 16.48
CA ARG A 580 5.11 8.22 15.67
C ARG A 580 6.34 7.60 15.03
N LYS A 581 7.05 6.71 15.74
CA LYS A 581 8.21 5.98 15.21
C LYS A 581 7.84 5.07 14.04
N ILE A 582 6.81 4.26 14.23
CA ILE A 582 6.28 3.33 13.22
C ILE A 582 5.77 4.10 12.01
N LEU A 583 4.92 5.12 12.20
CA LEU A 583 4.32 5.92 11.12
C LEU A 583 5.33 6.69 10.26
N GLY A 584 6.56 6.93 10.74
CA GLY A 584 7.57 7.51 9.86
C GLY A 584 8.89 7.96 10.47
N LEU A 585 9.05 8.13 11.80
CA LEU A 585 10.35 8.58 12.32
C LEU A 585 11.46 7.51 12.17
N ASN A 586 11.11 6.22 12.16
CA ASN A 586 12.06 5.13 11.89
C ASN A 586 12.55 5.18 10.44
N SER A 587 11.63 5.34 9.50
CA SER A 587 11.92 5.42 8.07
C SER A 587 12.64 6.74 7.74
N ALA A 588 12.28 7.85 8.38
CA ALA A 588 13.04 9.10 8.29
C ALA A 588 14.52 8.90 8.67
N ARG A 589 14.79 8.15 9.75
CA ARG A 589 16.16 7.77 10.15
C ARG A 589 16.83 6.87 9.11
N LEU A 590 16.10 5.88 8.57
CA LEU A 590 16.61 4.95 7.55
C LEU A 590 16.90 5.60 6.20
N TYR A 591 16.21 6.69 5.85
CA TYR A 591 16.36 7.42 4.58
C TYR A 591 17.03 8.80 4.73
N GLY A 592 17.50 9.15 5.94
CA GLY A 592 18.22 10.41 6.21
C GLY A 592 17.36 11.68 6.06
N LEU A 593 16.06 11.57 6.27
CA LEU A 593 15.09 12.64 6.00
C LEU A 593 14.82 13.55 7.21
N PRO A 594 14.70 14.87 7.01
CA PRO A 594 14.38 15.82 8.08
C PRO A 594 12.90 15.76 8.46
N VAL A 595 12.55 15.45 9.70
CA VAL A 595 11.14 15.24 10.14
C VAL A 595 10.32 16.53 10.36
N ALA A 596 10.80 17.69 9.93
CA ALA A 596 10.15 18.98 10.14
C ALA A 596 9.15 19.32 9.02
N ALA A 597 7.87 19.48 9.38
CA ALA A 597 6.77 19.68 8.43
C ALA A 597 6.95 20.83 7.42
N SER A 598 7.68 21.89 7.78
CA SER A 598 7.91 23.05 6.90
C SER A 598 8.78 22.77 5.66
N LYS A 599 9.36 21.57 5.52
CA LYS A 599 10.21 21.21 4.36
C LYS A 599 9.50 20.41 3.26
N TYR A 600 8.29 19.92 3.49
CA TYR A 600 7.55 19.07 2.55
C TYR A 600 6.37 19.81 1.93
N GLY A 601 6.64 20.85 1.14
CA GLY A 601 5.59 21.60 0.45
C GLY A 601 4.86 20.73 -0.58
N ASP A 602 3.55 20.94 -0.73
CA ASP A 602 2.74 20.29 -1.77
C ASP A 602 2.97 20.90 -3.16
N GLY A 603 3.59 22.09 -3.23
CA GLY A 603 3.95 22.77 -4.48
C GLY A 603 2.80 22.85 -5.48
N ASN A 604 2.98 22.24 -6.65
CA ASN A 604 1.99 22.12 -7.72
C ASN A 604 1.34 20.72 -7.79
N LEU A 605 1.42 19.88 -6.75
CA LEU A 605 0.80 18.55 -6.75
C LEU A 605 -0.69 18.62 -7.06
N ALA A 606 -1.44 19.58 -6.50
CA ALA A 606 -2.86 19.78 -6.81
C ALA A 606 -3.18 20.17 -8.28
N SER A 607 -2.15 20.42 -9.10
CA SER A 607 -2.24 20.67 -10.55
C SER A 607 -1.79 19.47 -11.40
N TYR A 608 -1.53 18.30 -10.80
CA TYR A 608 -1.30 17.05 -11.53
C TYR A 608 -2.39 16.74 -12.59
N PRO A 609 -3.71 16.99 -12.39
CA PRO A 609 -4.72 16.58 -13.38
C PRO A 609 -4.57 17.30 -14.71
N THR A 610 -3.98 18.50 -14.68
CA THR A 610 -3.75 19.39 -15.82
C THR A 610 -2.30 19.36 -16.32
N ALA A 611 -1.42 18.54 -15.72
CA ALA A 611 -0.02 18.46 -16.11
C ALA A 611 0.09 17.87 -17.54
N PRO A 612 0.69 18.59 -18.52
CA PRO A 612 0.89 18.09 -19.89
C PRO A 612 1.59 16.74 -19.95
N GLU A 613 2.43 16.46 -18.94
CA GLU A 613 3.15 15.21 -18.75
C GLU A 613 2.27 13.98 -18.62
N LEU A 614 1.10 14.13 -17.98
CA LEU A 614 0.13 13.07 -17.65
C LEU A 614 -1.04 13.00 -18.63
N GLN A 615 -1.15 13.94 -19.57
CA GLN A 615 -2.17 13.87 -20.62
C GLN A 615 -1.82 12.76 -21.62
N SER A 616 -2.81 12.29 -22.38
CA SER A 616 -2.62 11.30 -23.45
C SER A 616 -1.51 11.74 -24.42
N GLY A 617 -0.49 10.91 -24.61
CA GLY A 617 0.68 11.22 -25.44
C GLY A 617 1.74 12.13 -24.78
N GLY A 618 1.49 12.64 -23.58
CA GLY A 618 2.50 13.32 -22.75
C GLY A 618 3.60 12.36 -22.31
N ARG A 619 4.84 12.84 -22.08
CA ARG A 619 5.99 11.91 -21.84
C ARG A 619 5.77 10.91 -20.68
N LEU A 620 4.99 11.20 -19.63
CA LEU A 620 4.75 10.18 -18.60
C LEU A 620 3.68 9.16 -18.99
N ASP A 621 2.62 9.57 -19.68
CA ASP A 621 1.67 8.64 -20.29
C ASP A 621 2.38 7.70 -21.29
N THR A 622 3.19 8.26 -22.19
CA THR A 622 4.02 7.48 -23.14
C THR A 622 5.00 6.55 -22.42
N LEU A 623 5.64 7.02 -21.34
CA LEU A 623 6.57 6.22 -20.54
C LEU A 623 5.88 5.03 -19.84
N LEU A 624 4.70 5.26 -19.27
CA LEU A 624 3.91 4.24 -18.55
C LEU A 624 3.21 3.26 -19.51
N ARG A 625 3.03 3.62 -20.78
CA ARG A 625 2.62 2.70 -21.86
C ARG A 625 3.80 1.93 -22.47
N GLY A 626 5.03 2.45 -22.38
CA GLY A 626 6.23 1.84 -22.95
C GLY A 626 6.70 0.57 -22.25
N VAL A 627 7.74 -0.06 -22.82
CA VAL A 627 8.33 -1.34 -22.35
C VAL A 627 8.98 -1.27 -20.96
N GLY A 628 9.11 -0.07 -20.39
CA GLY A 628 9.62 0.13 -19.03
C GLY A 628 11.13 0.33 -18.92
N TYR A 629 11.84 0.61 -20.01
CA TYR A 629 13.25 1.00 -20.01
C TYR A 629 13.56 1.85 -21.25
N PRO A 630 14.62 2.69 -21.26
CA PRO A 630 14.99 3.47 -22.44
C PRO A 630 15.43 2.55 -23.58
N THR A 631 15.10 2.95 -24.81
CA THR A 631 15.44 2.22 -26.05
C THR A 631 16.15 3.18 -27.03
N PRO A 632 17.37 2.86 -27.52
CA PRO A 632 18.17 1.67 -27.21
C PRO A 632 18.65 1.66 -25.75
N VAL A 633 18.87 0.46 -25.21
CA VAL A 633 19.50 0.29 -23.90
C VAL A 633 21.00 0.59 -24.04
N VAL A 634 21.52 1.42 -23.14
CA VAL A 634 22.96 1.69 -23.01
C VAL A 634 23.47 0.88 -21.83
N SER A 635 24.34 -0.10 -22.08
CA SER A 635 24.90 -0.98 -21.04
C SER A 635 25.75 -0.21 -20.02
N ALA A 636 25.79 -0.70 -18.79
CA ALA A 636 26.61 -0.13 -17.73
C ALA A 636 28.10 -0.42 -17.93
N ASN A 637 28.95 0.62 -17.92
CA ASN A 637 30.40 0.47 -17.84
C ASN A 637 30.84 0.52 -16.37
N LEU A 638 31.51 -0.52 -15.89
CA LEU A 638 31.95 -0.71 -14.49
C LEU A 638 33.07 0.24 -14.01
N ILE A 639 33.31 1.36 -14.71
CA ILE A 639 34.43 2.30 -14.49
C ILE A 639 33.91 3.75 -14.58
N PRO A 640 34.38 4.70 -13.73
CA PRO A 640 33.76 6.00 -13.59
C PRO A 640 34.12 6.96 -14.73
N ASP A 641 33.09 7.40 -15.45
CA ASP A 641 33.13 8.41 -16.51
C ASP A 641 32.16 9.55 -16.11
N ASP A 642 32.43 10.81 -16.47
CA ASP A 642 31.55 11.94 -16.09
C ASP A 642 30.21 11.89 -16.85
N ARG A 643 29.24 11.22 -16.24
CA ARG A 643 27.89 11.03 -16.78
C ARG A 643 26.90 12.14 -16.39
N PHE A 644 27.21 12.99 -15.41
CA PHE A 644 26.37 14.16 -15.12
C PHE A 644 26.31 15.12 -16.31
N SER A 645 27.43 15.26 -17.03
CA SER A 645 27.52 16.02 -18.28
C SER A 645 26.86 15.33 -19.49
N LYS A 646 26.48 14.05 -19.40
CA LYS A 646 25.70 13.33 -20.44
C LYS A 646 24.20 13.41 -20.14
N LEU A 647 23.80 13.26 -18.86
CA LEU A 647 22.41 13.32 -18.41
C LEU A 647 21.73 14.67 -18.68
N LYS A 648 22.48 15.78 -18.55
CA LYS A 648 21.97 17.14 -18.85
C LYS A 648 21.62 17.33 -20.33
N ARG A 649 22.48 16.85 -21.24
CA ARG A 649 22.24 16.93 -22.70
C ARG A 649 20.98 16.16 -23.09
N TRP A 650 20.79 14.95 -22.55
CA TRP A 650 19.58 14.17 -22.78
C TRP A 650 18.28 14.86 -22.30
N ALA A 651 18.34 15.59 -21.19
CA ALA A 651 17.20 16.36 -20.69
C ALA A 651 16.87 17.58 -21.57
N GLU A 652 17.89 18.24 -22.13
CA GLU A 652 17.76 19.35 -23.08
C GLU A 652 17.23 18.86 -24.44
N GLU A 653 17.73 17.73 -24.93
CA GLU A 653 17.25 17.02 -26.14
C GLU A 653 15.79 16.54 -26.02
N SER A 654 15.26 16.42 -24.79
CA SER A 654 13.89 15.96 -24.51
C SER A 654 12.84 17.08 -24.38
N GLY A 655 13.20 18.34 -24.63
CA GLY A 655 12.25 19.40 -25.04
C GLY A 655 11.17 19.87 -24.03
N ARG A 656 11.39 19.79 -22.71
CA ARG A 656 10.37 20.19 -21.71
C ARG A 656 10.58 21.59 -21.09
N GLY A 657 9.60 22.47 -21.29
CA GLY A 657 9.41 23.77 -20.59
C GLY A 657 8.16 23.80 -19.68
N ARG A 658 7.91 24.89 -18.93
CA ARG A 658 6.88 25.03 -17.86
C ARG A 658 5.72 26.00 -18.21
N SER A 659 4.49 25.77 -17.70
CA SER A 659 3.34 26.75 -17.67
C SER A 659 2.15 26.31 -16.75
N ASN A 660 1.17 27.20 -16.42
CA ASN A 660 0.04 26.98 -15.45
C ASN A 660 -1.31 27.74 -15.77
N ALA A 661 -2.45 27.08 -16.09
CA ALA A 661 -3.85 27.67 -16.18
C ALA A 661 -5.01 26.60 -16.21
N ARG A 662 -6.34 26.95 -16.12
CA ARG A 662 -7.54 26.01 -16.00
C ARG A 662 -8.92 26.47 -16.57
N HIS A 663 -9.88 25.54 -16.84
CA HIS A 663 -11.29 25.77 -17.34
C HIS A 663 -12.36 24.66 -16.93
N GLY A 664 -13.67 24.96 -16.62
CA GLY A 664 -14.81 23.95 -16.42
C GLY A 664 -16.31 24.43 -16.58
N TRP A 665 -17.37 23.58 -16.41
CA TRP A 665 -18.85 23.91 -16.46
C TRP A 665 -19.65 23.58 -15.16
N ILE A 666 -20.72 24.30 -14.80
CA ILE A 666 -21.52 24.10 -13.54
C ILE A 666 -23.05 23.98 -13.74
N ARG A 667 -23.77 23.23 -12.88
CA ARG A 667 -25.26 23.07 -12.94
C ARG A 667 -26.02 24.23 -12.26
N THR A 668 -27.00 24.80 -12.96
CA THR A 668 -27.98 25.79 -12.46
C THR A 668 -29.30 25.10 -12.05
N ARG A 669 -30.06 25.72 -11.13
CA ARG A 669 -31.21 25.08 -10.46
C ARG A 669 -32.38 24.81 -11.42
N VAL A 670 -32.73 23.54 -11.64
CA VAL A 670 -33.75 22.82 -10.84
C VAL A 670 -33.27 21.39 -10.59
#